data_AF-A0A6C0DXW9-F1
#
_entry.id   AF-A0A6C0DXW9-F1
#
_cell.length_a   1.000
_cell.length_b   1.000
_cell.length_c   1.000
_cell.angle_alpha   90.00
_cell.angle_beta   90.00
_cell.angle_gamma   90.00
#
_symmetry.space_group_name_H-M   'P 1'
#
loop_
_entity.id
_entity.type
_entity.pdbx_description
1 polymer ?
#
loop_
_entity_poly.entity_id
_entity_poly.type
_entity_poly.pdbx_seq_one_letter_code
_entity_poly.pdbx_strand_id
1 'polypeptide(L)'
;MNTNIEDYLNTRNASGIDDNNNVDITSLDINKCKIIFTKLLTWLACNPDYLKIANSNTLYKQFERLFNKEIRLSRIPNIKKSLLLNVLNNLLEPSDFDPSLICHFDLLKLLLRKKPMRNISGITSITLVCAPFPDGQKFSCKHNCYYCPNEPAHEGNGWQAQPRSYLYHEPAVLRANQQKFEAIGQMLSRLDTYFSNGHVIDKLEIIIEGGTYTEYPIAYLERFHRDIFYVANIYFELRKTFINYNNCLHNKLDISLLSAIRSPLGIQEEIKINQTAQVHIIGICIETRPDALDDDWLMRFRLWGVTRVQLGAQHVNNSILKKINRGHSVEQLLWAMRYLKDNCFKIDIHIMPDLPGSNPEIDKAMFDYVYSVVCPDQMKIYPCQVVPWTVIQKWHNEGTYIPYFDSDPNLLIDVIRYAMETCPCWIRLPRVIRDIPCSTYVQGGNNISNMRQVIDQMLNNTLLYSKDIRCREIGRHCAYYDKPASYNVYNIKNNGGIDYFIAYESYDKCALFGFIRLRFVDRENNLTIFNILKSRGIVRELHVYGDTVAVNTYGKHGCQHNGIGKGLLSYAERITMENGLYGIAVISGEGVKEYYEKRGYKEVDTFMVKDFWFVYVNYYYYVRVFLNFIDYNGYNMHVLCVLCLLVLYYGSAYYLCFVK
;
A
#
# COMPACT_ATOMS: atom_id res chain seq x y z
N MET A 1 -23.07 28.92 4.31
CA MET A 1 -22.04 29.88 4.78
C MET A 1 -20.85 29.74 3.86
N ASN A 2 -20.65 30.72 2.98
CA ASN A 2 -19.57 30.77 2.00
C ASN A 2 -18.21 30.93 2.69
N THR A 3 -17.43 29.86 2.78
CA THR A 3 -15.97 29.97 2.89
C THR A 3 -15.41 29.71 1.51
N ASN A 4 -14.93 30.78 0.89
CA ASN A 4 -14.52 30.86 -0.49
C ASN A 4 -13.41 29.83 -0.77
N ILE A 5 -13.58 28.99 -1.80
CA ILE A 5 -12.61 27.97 -2.25
C ILE A 5 -11.22 28.59 -2.48
N GLU A 6 -11.17 29.89 -2.79
CA GLU A 6 -9.95 30.68 -2.97
C GLU A 6 -9.09 30.79 -1.69
N ASP A 7 -9.68 30.87 -0.50
CA ASP A 7 -8.92 30.92 0.76
C ASP A 7 -8.27 29.57 1.10
N TYR A 8 -8.87 28.47 0.64
CA TYR A 8 -8.32 27.12 0.78
C TYR A 8 -7.11 26.90 -0.16
N LEU A 9 -7.13 27.50 -1.35
CA LEU A 9 -6.07 27.39 -2.35
C LEU A 9 -4.78 28.14 -1.93
N ASN A 10 -4.92 29.27 -1.23
CA ASN A 10 -3.77 30.11 -0.86
C ASN A 10 -2.93 29.60 0.32
N THR A 11 -3.49 28.76 1.20
CA THR A 11 -2.83 28.43 2.49
C THR A 11 -1.97 27.16 2.48
N ARG A 12 -2.00 26.32 1.44
CA ARG A 12 -1.23 25.05 1.39
C ARG A 12 -0.03 25.03 0.45
N ASN A 13 0.08 25.98 -0.46
CA ASN A 13 1.09 25.97 -1.55
C ASN A 13 2.51 26.38 -1.12
N ALA A 14 2.75 26.72 0.15
CA ALA A 14 4.06 27.15 0.65
C ALA A 14 4.90 26.06 1.36
N SER A 15 4.40 24.81 1.48
CA SER A 15 5.01 23.81 2.38
C SER A 15 5.86 22.72 1.72
N GLY A 16 6.24 22.89 0.44
CA GLY A 16 7.11 21.96 -0.29
C GLY A 16 8.61 22.21 -0.12
N ILE A 17 9.00 23.30 0.53
CA ILE A 17 10.40 23.67 0.75
C ILE A 17 10.78 23.21 2.17
N ASP A 18 11.64 22.19 2.25
CA ASP A 18 12.40 21.80 3.43
C ASP A 18 11.62 21.75 4.76
N ASP A 19 10.92 20.65 4.98
CA ASP A 19 10.62 20.18 6.33
C ASP A 19 11.91 19.58 6.94
N ASN A 20 13.01 20.34 6.92
CA ASN A 20 14.29 20.01 7.51
C ASN A 20 14.08 19.76 9.01
N ASN A 21 14.07 18.48 9.38
CA ASN A 21 14.37 17.99 10.72
C ASN A 21 15.89 17.96 10.98
N ASN A 22 16.70 18.48 10.05
CA ASN A 22 18.14 18.70 10.17
C ASN A 22 18.45 19.87 11.10
N VAL A 23 18.27 19.66 12.40
CA VAL A 23 18.97 20.48 13.39
C VAL A 23 20.11 19.63 13.93
N ASP A 24 21.32 20.18 13.90
CA ASP A 24 22.47 19.55 14.54
C ASP A 24 22.19 19.43 16.04
N ILE A 25 21.99 18.20 16.51
CA ILE A 25 21.59 17.94 17.89
C ILE A 25 22.73 18.23 18.87
N THR A 26 23.97 18.31 18.39
CA THR A 26 25.12 18.72 19.21
C THR A 26 25.02 20.19 19.66
N SER A 27 24.21 21.00 18.96
CA SER A 27 23.94 22.40 19.31
C SER A 27 22.80 22.58 20.33
N LEU A 28 22.09 21.49 20.69
CA LEU A 28 20.95 21.53 21.61
C LEU A 28 21.38 21.32 23.07
N ASP A 29 20.85 22.15 23.95
CA ASP A 29 21.01 22.02 25.39
C ASP A 29 20.19 20.83 25.91
N ILE A 30 20.86 19.68 26.04
CA ILE A 30 20.25 18.41 26.49
C ILE A 30 19.58 18.57 27.86
N ASN A 31 20.17 19.35 28.77
CA ASN A 31 19.61 19.56 30.10
C ASN A 31 18.28 20.32 30.05
N LYS A 32 18.17 21.35 29.19
CA LYS A 32 16.88 22.02 28.97
C LYS A 32 15.85 21.09 28.32
N CYS A 33 16.27 20.22 27.41
CA CYS A 33 15.39 19.21 26.82
C CYS A 33 14.87 18.23 27.89
N LYS A 34 15.74 17.74 28.79
CA LYS A 34 15.36 16.91 29.94
C LYS A 34 14.29 17.59 30.80
N ILE A 35 14.46 18.88 31.12
CA ILE A 35 13.46 19.65 31.88
C ILE A 35 12.10 19.70 31.16
N ILE A 36 12.09 19.92 29.84
CA ILE A 36 10.86 19.89 29.05
C ILE A 36 10.19 18.52 29.16
N PHE A 37 10.95 17.43 28.96
CA PHE A 37 10.41 16.07 29.05
C PHE A 37 9.86 15.75 30.43
N THR A 38 10.60 16.05 31.50
CA THR A 38 10.13 15.82 32.87
C THR A 38 8.81 16.52 33.12
N LYS A 39 8.67 17.80 32.73
CA LYS A 39 7.42 18.54 32.91
C LYS A 39 6.26 17.98 32.10
N LEU A 40 6.50 17.57 30.85
CA LEU A 40 5.48 16.96 30.01
C LEU A 40 5.04 15.60 30.61
N LEU A 41 5.99 14.77 31.07
CA LEU A 41 5.70 13.49 31.70
C LEU A 41 4.96 13.66 33.03
N THR A 42 5.38 14.61 33.88
CA THR A 42 4.68 14.91 35.13
C THR A 42 3.25 15.39 34.86
N TRP A 43 3.04 16.20 33.82
CA TRP A 43 1.68 16.58 33.43
C TRP A 43 0.84 15.38 33.02
N LEU A 44 1.39 14.42 32.25
CA LEU A 44 0.68 13.19 31.91
C LEU A 44 0.35 12.34 33.15
N ALA A 45 1.28 12.25 34.10
CA ALA A 45 1.09 11.52 35.36
C ALA A 45 0.00 12.14 36.25
N CYS A 46 -0.07 13.48 36.32
CA CYS A 46 -1.09 14.19 37.09
C CYS A 46 -2.49 14.21 36.43
N ASN A 47 -2.61 13.72 35.19
CA ASN A 47 -3.82 13.80 34.39
C ASN A 47 -4.24 12.41 33.86
N PRO A 48 -4.45 11.41 34.73
CA PRO A 48 -4.72 10.02 34.31
C PRO A 48 -6.09 9.86 33.61
N ASP A 49 -7.05 10.75 33.87
CA ASP A 49 -8.40 10.67 33.29
C ASP A 49 -8.41 10.84 31.77
N TYR A 50 -7.44 11.57 31.19
CA TYR A 50 -7.34 11.72 29.74
C TYR A 50 -6.98 10.42 29.02
N LEU A 51 -6.43 9.43 29.73
CA LEU A 51 -6.16 8.09 29.19
C LEU A 51 -7.42 7.24 29.02
N LYS A 52 -8.52 7.65 29.67
CA LYS A 52 -9.83 6.98 29.58
C LYS A 52 -10.76 7.65 28.57
N ILE A 53 -10.44 8.86 28.11
CA ILE A 53 -11.28 9.62 27.20
C ILE A 53 -11.03 9.11 25.77
N ALA A 54 -11.99 8.35 25.24
CA ALA A 54 -12.02 7.92 23.84
C ALA A 54 -12.02 9.09 22.82
N ASN A 55 -12.23 10.33 23.28
CA ASN A 55 -12.18 11.54 22.46
C ASN A 55 -10.83 12.26 22.53
N SER A 56 -9.92 11.72 21.72
CA SER A 56 -8.55 12.14 21.46
C SER A 56 -8.29 13.63 21.21
N ASN A 57 -9.23 14.35 20.59
CA ASN A 57 -8.99 15.72 20.13
C ASN A 57 -8.80 16.71 21.29
N THR A 58 -9.41 16.46 22.44
CA THR A 58 -9.27 17.32 23.63
C THR A 58 -7.89 17.17 24.25
N LEU A 59 -7.42 15.93 24.40
CA LEU A 59 -6.07 15.63 24.90
C LEU A 59 -4.99 16.29 24.02
N TYR A 60 -5.09 16.14 22.70
CA TYR A 60 -4.15 16.76 21.76
C TYR A 60 -4.14 18.29 21.87
N LYS A 61 -5.31 18.94 21.95
CA LYS A 61 -5.41 20.41 22.11
C LYS A 61 -4.78 20.90 23.40
N GLN A 62 -4.99 20.19 24.50
CA GLN A 62 -4.41 20.57 25.79
C GLN A 62 -2.90 20.32 25.84
N PHE A 63 -2.45 19.18 25.32
CA PHE A 63 -1.03 18.88 25.18
C PHE A 63 -0.32 19.94 24.33
N GLU A 64 -0.90 20.36 23.20
CA GLU A 64 -0.37 21.45 22.37
C GLU A 64 -0.21 22.76 23.15
N ARG A 65 -1.20 23.13 23.98
CA ARG A 65 -1.10 24.35 24.79
C ARG A 65 0.05 24.27 25.79
N LEU A 66 0.20 23.13 26.48
CA LEU A 66 1.30 22.93 27.43
C LEU A 66 2.65 22.88 26.72
N PHE A 67 2.73 22.13 25.62
CA PHE A 67 3.94 22.03 24.81
C PHE A 67 4.43 23.41 24.38
N ASN A 68 3.55 24.21 23.76
CA ASN A 68 3.90 25.57 23.33
C ASN A 68 4.31 26.49 24.50
N LYS A 69 3.72 26.31 25.69
CA LYS A 69 4.14 27.02 26.91
C LYS A 69 5.56 26.64 27.33
N GLU A 70 5.86 25.34 27.43
CA GLU A 70 7.18 24.87 27.87
C GLU A 70 8.28 25.20 26.85
N ILE A 71 7.97 25.13 25.55
CA ILE A 71 8.90 25.58 24.51
C ILE A 71 9.25 27.06 24.68
N ARG A 72 8.25 27.95 24.86
CA ARG A 72 8.49 29.38 25.11
C ARG A 72 9.34 29.64 26.35
N LEU A 73 9.11 28.89 27.43
CA LEU A 73 9.87 29.02 28.68
C LEU A 73 11.31 28.53 28.56
N SER A 74 11.56 27.49 27.75
CA SER A 74 12.89 26.91 27.57
C SER A 74 13.87 27.84 26.85
N ARG A 75 13.38 28.83 26.09
CA ARG A 75 14.16 29.75 25.25
C ARG A 75 15.10 29.04 24.26
N ILE A 76 14.81 27.78 23.90
CA ILE A 76 15.57 27.07 22.88
C ILE A 76 15.09 27.57 21.50
N PRO A 77 15.97 28.18 20.69
CA PRO A 77 15.58 28.66 19.37
C PRO A 77 15.19 27.50 18.46
N ASN A 78 14.13 27.69 17.66
CA ASN A 78 13.72 26.78 16.57
C ASN A 78 13.46 25.30 16.95
N ILE A 79 13.10 25.01 18.20
CA ILE A 79 12.82 23.63 18.64
C ILE A 79 11.47 23.13 18.11
N LYS A 80 11.49 22.00 17.37
CA LYS A 80 10.31 21.33 16.80
C LYS A 80 9.99 20.05 17.59
N LYS A 81 8.73 19.60 17.54
CA LYS A 81 8.29 18.33 18.16
C LYS A 81 9.10 17.10 17.70
N SER A 82 9.39 17.01 16.40
CA SER A 82 10.20 15.94 15.79
C SER A 82 11.63 15.91 16.33
N LEU A 83 12.22 17.08 16.59
CA LEU A 83 13.57 17.20 17.14
C LEU A 83 13.63 16.70 18.58
N LEU A 84 12.66 17.11 19.42
CA LEU A 84 12.51 16.57 20.77
C LEU A 84 12.30 15.06 20.74
N LEU A 85 11.44 14.57 19.86
CA LEU A 85 11.21 13.13 19.74
C LEU A 85 12.50 12.38 19.35
N ASN A 86 13.34 12.97 18.50
CA ASN A 86 14.63 12.40 18.15
C ASN A 86 15.61 12.37 19.34
N VAL A 87 15.65 13.45 20.15
CA VAL A 87 16.45 13.50 21.40
C VAL A 87 15.98 12.41 22.37
N LEU A 88 14.66 12.25 22.54
CA LEU A 88 14.07 11.23 23.40
C LEU A 88 14.38 9.79 22.94
N ASN A 89 14.51 9.56 21.63
CA ASN A 89 14.74 8.23 21.09
C ASN A 89 16.22 7.85 21.00
N ASN A 90 17.14 8.81 20.84
CA ASN A 90 18.55 8.53 20.55
C ASN A 90 19.55 8.95 21.65
N LEU A 91 19.19 9.89 22.53
CA LEU A 91 20.14 10.50 23.47
C LEU A 91 19.76 10.35 24.94
N LEU A 92 18.53 9.96 25.22
CA LEU A 92 18.01 9.88 26.58
C LEU A 92 17.72 8.43 26.92
N GLU A 93 18.24 8.00 28.06
CA GLU A 93 17.99 6.67 28.60
C GLU A 93 16.83 6.71 29.60
N PRO A 94 16.07 5.61 29.79
CA PRO A 94 15.02 5.57 30.81
C PRO A 94 15.52 5.91 32.22
N SER A 95 16.80 5.67 32.51
CA SER A 95 17.46 6.03 33.77
C SER A 95 17.64 7.54 33.98
N ASP A 96 17.46 8.37 32.94
CA ASP A 96 17.51 9.83 33.06
C ASP A 96 16.26 10.43 33.73
N PHE A 97 15.24 9.61 33.99
CA PHE A 97 13.93 10.04 34.49
C PHE A 97 13.50 9.27 35.73
N ASP A 98 12.58 9.86 36.51
CA ASP A 98 11.95 9.18 37.64
C ASP A 98 11.23 7.91 37.17
N PRO A 99 11.43 6.74 37.81
CA PRO A 99 10.79 5.48 37.43
C PRO A 99 9.27 5.56 37.29
N SER A 100 8.61 6.40 38.08
CA SER A 100 7.16 6.60 38.01
C SER A 100 6.69 7.22 36.68
N LEU A 101 7.57 8.00 36.02
CA LEU A 101 7.25 8.70 34.78
C LEU A 101 7.49 7.85 33.52
N ILE A 102 8.30 6.78 33.62
CA ILE A 102 8.67 5.92 32.48
C ILE A 102 7.42 5.29 31.83
N CYS A 103 6.39 4.98 32.63
CA CYS A 103 5.14 4.40 32.12
C CYS A 103 4.37 5.30 31.14
N HIS A 104 4.71 6.60 31.07
CA HIS A 104 4.09 7.59 30.18
C HIS A 104 4.91 7.88 28.91
N PHE A 105 6.04 7.22 28.68
CA PHE A 105 6.90 7.48 27.53
C PHE A 105 6.20 7.23 26.19
N ASP A 106 5.50 6.10 26.07
CA ASP A 106 4.81 5.75 24.81
C ASP A 106 3.73 6.77 24.45
N LEU A 107 3.00 7.25 25.46
CA LEU A 107 2.02 8.32 25.32
C LEU A 107 2.67 9.64 24.89
N LEU A 108 3.78 10.01 25.53
CA LEU A 108 4.50 11.22 25.20
C LEU A 108 5.03 11.16 23.76
N LYS A 109 5.60 10.03 23.34
CA LYS A 109 6.05 9.79 21.96
C LYS A 109 4.90 9.96 20.97
N LEU A 110 3.72 9.44 21.30
CA LEU A 110 2.50 9.57 20.48
C LEU A 110 1.99 11.03 20.39
N LEU A 111 2.12 11.82 21.44
CA LEU A 111 1.70 13.23 21.49
C LEU A 111 2.73 14.19 20.84
N LEU A 112 4.02 13.84 20.90
CA LEU A 112 5.11 14.53 20.20
C LEU A 112 5.16 14.19 18.70
N ARG A 113 4.48 13.13 18.26
CA ARG A 113 4.37 12.80 16.83
C ARG A 113 3.71 13.96 16.06
N LYS A 114 4.46 14.60 15.16
CA LYS A 114 4.05 15.81 14.41
C LYS A 114 2.79 15.58 13.56
N LYS A 115 2.68 14.41 12.92
CA LYS A 115 1.52 14.00 12.12
C LYS A 115 1.23 12.52 12.34
N PRO A 116 -0.03 12.13 12.59
CA PRO A 116 -0.41 10.73 12.56
C PRO A 116 -0.11 10.17 11.16
N MET A 117 0.33 8.91 11.11
CA MET A 117 0.57 8.24 9.84
C MET A 117 -0.73 8.26 9.03
N ARG A 118 -0.66 8.68 7.77
CA ARG A 118 -1.81 8.56 6.84
C ARG A 118 -2.17 7.08 6.57
N ASN A 119 -1.31 6.13 6.98
CA ASN A 119 -1.55 4.71 6.81
C ASN A 119 -2.21 4.11 8.06
N ILE A 120 -3.44 3.66 7.88
CA ILE A 120 -4.32 3.08 8.90
C ILE A 120 -4.06 1.58 9.05
N SER A 121 -3.22 0.98 8.19
CA SER A 121 -2.92 -0.45 8.26
C SER A 121 -1.76 -0.81 9.21
N GLY A 122 -1.06 0.18 9.77
CA GLY A 122 0.18 -0.04 10.51
C GLY A 122 1.38 -0.43 9.64
N ILE A 123 1.23 -0.40 8.31
CA ILE A 123 2.30 -0.67 7.35
C ILE A 123 2.96 0.64 6.95
N THR A 124 4.29 0.67 6.83
CA THR A 124 5.03 1.83 6.34
C THR A 124 5.34 1.67 4.86
N SER A 125 4.70 2.49 4.01
CA SER A 125 4.94 2.45 2.57
C SER A 125 6.08 3.38 2.16
N ILE A 126 7.07 2.86 1.42
CA ILE A 126 8.23 3.60 0.93
C ILE A 126 8.24 3.57 -0.59
N THR A 127 8.18 4.75 -1.21
CA THR A 127 8.39 4.92 -2.64
C THR A 127 9.86 5.24 -2.93
N LEU A 128 10.46 4.43 -3.80
CA LEU A 128 11.81 4.57 -4.35
C LEU A 128 11.71 4.76 -5.86
N VAL A 129 12.56 5.60 -6.43
CA VAL A 129 12.55 5.93 -7.87
C VAL A 129 13.84 5.42 -8.52
N CYS A 130 13.71 4.68 -9.62
CA CYS A 130 14.84 4.23 -10.42
C CYS A 130 15.53 5.38 -11.17
N ALA A 131 16.81 5.21 -11.50
CA ALA A 131 17.60 6.23 -12.16
C ALA A 131 17.08 6.53 -13.59
N PRO A 132 17.22 7.76 -14.09
CA PRO A 132 16.96 8.09 -15.50
C PRO A 132 18.00 7.46 -16.44
N PHE A 133 19.23 7.29 -15.95
CA PHE A 133 20.37 6.73 -16.70
C PHE A 133 21.06 5.66 -15.85
N PRO A 134 20.47 4.46 -15.71
CA PRO A 134 21.04 3.39 -14.89
C PRO A 134 22.44 3.01 -15.42
N ASP A 135 23.45 3.01 -14.55
CA ASP A 135 24.83 2.70 -14.88
C ASP A 135 25.42 3.51 -16.06
N GLY A 136 24.93 4.75 -16.26
CA GLY A 136 25.35 5.62 -17.36
C GLY A 136 24.73 5.29 -18.73
N GLN A 137 23.91 4.24 -18.81
CA GLN A 137 23.18 3.88 -20.03
C GLN A 137 22.06 4.90 -20.29
N LYS A 138 21.96 5.39 -21.52
CA LYS A 138 20.78 6.14 -21.96
C LYS A 138 19.56 5.21 -21.92
N PHE A 139 18.64 5.49 -21.01
CA PHE A 139 17.40 4.75 -20.84
C PHE A 139 16.21 5.64 -21.15
N SER A 140 15.25 5.10 -21.90
CA SER A 140 13.95 5.71 -22.09
C SER A 140 12.93 4.62 -22.37
N CYS A 141 11.69 4.84 -21.91
CA CYS A 141 10.55 4.01 -22.29
C CYS A 141 10.49 3.78 -23.80
N LYS A 142 10.28 2.52 -24.23
CA LYS A 142 10.14 2.12 -25.65
C LYS A 142 9.09 2.95 -26.41
N HIS A 143 8.03 3.36 -25.72
CA HIS A 143 6.93 4.13 -26.31
C HIS A 143 6.92 5.58 -25.81
N ASN A 144 6.78 6.53 -26.73
CA ASN A 144 6.70 7.95 -26.41
C ASN A 144 5.22 8.38 -26.22
N CYS A 145 4.61 7.99 -25.09
CA CYS A 145 3.24 8.38 -24.76
C CYS A 145 3.13 9.91 -24.67
N TYR A 146 2.15 10.49 -25.36
CA TYR A 146 2.09 11.94 -25.57
C TYR A 146 1.79 12.78 -24.33
N TYR A 147 1.17 12.17 -23.32
CA TYR A 147 0.88 12.80 -22.02
C TYR A 147 2.01 12.62 -21.00
N CYS A 148 2.96 11.70 -21.23
CA CYS A 148 4.02 11.42 -20.27
C CYS A 148 5.12 12.50 -20.36
N PRO A 149 5.44 13.23 -19.28
CA PRO A 149 6.52 14.20 -19.31
C PRO A 149 7.89 13.53 -19.49
N ASN A 150 8.81 14.27 -20.12
CA ASN A 150 10.21 13.88 -20.29
C ASN A 150 11.13 15.06 -19.93
N GLU A 151 11.18 15.40 -18.64
CA GLU A 151 11.92 16.56 -18.15
C GLU A 151 13.44 16.37 -18.34
N PRO A 152 14.10 17.19 -19.20
CA PRO A 152 15.53 17.10 -19.44
C PRO A 152 16.32 17.77 -18.32
N ALA A 153 17.64 17.52 -18.31
CA ALA A 153 18.56 18.30 -17.50
C ALA A 153 18.54 19.77 -17.93
N HIS A 154 18.30 20.68 -16.97
CA HIS A 154 18.33 22.12 -17.17
C HIS A 154 18.68 22.84 -15.86
N GLU A 155 18.86 24.16 -15.91
CA GLU A 155 19.25 24.96 -14.74
C GLU A 155 18.30 24.78 -13.54
N GLY A 156 16.98 24.75 -13.80
CA GLY A 156 15.94 24.63 -12.78
C GLY A 156 15.92 23.31 -12.00
N ASN A 157 16.55 22.25 -12.51
CA ASN A 157 16.65 20.95 -11.84
C ASN A 157 18.09 20.53 -11.53
N GLY A 158 19.02 21.48 -11.50
CA GLY A 158 20.42 21.22 -11.15
C GLY A 158 21.12 20.34 -12.18
N TRP A 159 20.75 20.46 -13.46
CA TRP A 159 21.31 19.68 -14.58
C TRP A 159 21.11 18.16 -14.43
N GLN A 160 20.05 17.74 -13.73
CA GLN A 160 19.71 16.34 -13.53
C GLN A 160 18.42 16.02 -14.31
N ALA A 161 18.53 15.17 -15.34
CA ALA A 161 17.35 14.69 -16.05
C ALA A 161 16.49 13.81 -15.14
N GLN A 162 15.19 13.73 -15.41
CA GLN A 162 14.26 12.94 -14.61
C GLN A 162 13.84 11.66 -15.35
N PRO A 163 13.53 10.56 -14.62
CA PRO A 163 12.96 9.37 -15.23
C PRO A 163 11.65 9.68 -15.95
N ARG A 164 11.35 8.94 -17.01
CA ARG A 164 10.15 9.19 -17.83
C ARG A 164 8.88 9.18 -16.97
N SER A 165 7.99 10.14 -17.20
CA SER A 165 6.72 10.35 -16.47
C SER A 165 6.84 10.97 -15.08
N TYR A 166 8.04 11.33 -14.64
CA TYR A 166 8.30 11.97 -13.35
C TYR A 166 8.88 13.36 -13.53
N LEU A 167 8.52 14.26 -12.62
CA LEU A 167 8.94 15.66 -12.61
C LEU A 167 9.75 15.99 -11.36
N TYR A 168 10.71 16.90 -11.47
CA TYR A 168 11.73 17.16 -10.45
C TYR A 168 11.16 17.52 -9.08
N HIS A 169 10.07 18.31 -9.02
CA HIS A 169 9.49 18.80 -7.76
C HIS A 169 8.52 17.80 -7.11
N GLU A 170 8.34 16.60 -7.67
CA GLU A 170 7.56 15.56 -7.00
C GLU A 170 8.30 15.07 -5.72
N PRO A 171 7.62 14.88 -4.57
CA PRO A 171 8.30 14.60 -3.30
C PRO A 171 9.16 13.32 -3.25
N ALA A 172 8.82 12.30 -4.04
CA ALA A 172 9.64 11.10 -4.14
C ALA A 172 10.86 11.31 -5.04
N VAL A 173 10.67 12.08 -6.11
CA VAL A 173 11.69 12.42 -7.11
C VAL A 173 12.73 13.36 -6.52
N LEU A 174 12.33 14.38 -5.74
CA LEU A 174 13.27 15.25 -5.01
C LEU A 174 14.22 14.45 -4.12
N ARG A 175 13.69 13.47 -3.37
CA ARG A 175 14.50 12.58 -2.53
C ARG A 175 15.41 11.69 -3.38
N ALA A 176 14.92 11.17 -4.51
CA ALA A 176 15.74 10.39 -5.42
C ALA A 176 16.91 11.22 -5.97
N ASN A 177 16.68 12.45 -6.41
CA ASN A 177 17.72 13.37 -6.88
C ASN A 177 18.76 13.66 -5.79
N GLN A 178 18.33 13.95 -4.57
CA GLN A 178 19.24 14.17 -3.42
C GLN A 178 20.14 12.96 -3.13
N GLN A 179 19.70 11.76 -3.48
CA GLN A 179 20.39 10.50 -3.25
C GLN A 179 20.92 9.88 -4.55
N LYS A 180 21.02 10.68 -5.63
CA LYS A 180 21.52 10.25 -6.95
C LYS A 180 20.83 8.98 -7.49
N PHE A 181 19.56 8.79 -7.14
CA PHE A 181 18.75 7.61 -7.48
C PHE A 181 19.30 6.27 -6.96
N GLU A 182 20.19 6.28 -5.98
CA GLU A 182 20.70 5.07 -5.33
C GLU A 182 19.67 4.52 -4.33
N ALA A 183 19.40 3.22 -4.38
CA ALA A 183 18.43 2.56 -3.51
C ALA A 183 18.77 2.74 -2.02
N ILE A 184 20.06 2.58 -1.67
CA ILE A 184 20.55 2.68 -0.29
C ILE A 184 20.21 4.05 0.31
N GLY A 185 20.63 5.13 -0.35
CA GLY A 185 20.42 6.50 0.12
C GLY A 185 18.94 6.87 0.19
N GLN A 186 18.15 6.50 -0.82
CA GLN A 186 16.70 6.75 -0.82
C GLN A 186 15.98 6.03 0.34
N MET A 187 16.35 4.77 0.59
CA MET A 187 15.77 3.96 1.65
C MET A 187 16.13 4.51 3.03
N LEU A 188 17.42 4.74 3.30
CA LEU A 188 17.89 5.32 4.57
C LEU A 188 17.24 6.67 4.85
N SER A 189 17.25 7.58 3.87
CA SER A 189 16.62 8.90 3.98
C SER A 189 15.13 8.79 4.37
N ARG A 190 14.41 7.82 3.80
CA ARG A 190 13.00 7.62 4.11
C ARG A 190 12.77 6.98 5.46
N LEU A 191 13.58 5.99 5.84
CA LEU A 191 13.51 5.35 7.16
C LEU A 191 13.83 6.36 8.27
N ASP A 192 14.88 7.17 8.12
CA ASP A 192 15.21 8.23 9.06
C ASP A 192 14.05 9.24 9.20
N THR A 193 13.44 9.64 8.06
CA THR A 193 12.26 10.51 8.08
C THR A 193 11.12 9.90 8.90
N TYR A 194 10.87 8.60 8.76
CA TYR A 194 9.83 7.92 9.55
C TYR A 194 10.20 7.84 11.03
N PHE A 195 11.45 7.51 11.32
CA PHE A 195 11.95 7.31 12.67
C PHE A 195 11.95 8.62 13.47
N SER A 196 12.48 9.70 12.90
CA SER A 196 12.49 11.03 13.52
C SER A 196 11.09 11.60 13.73
N ASN A 197 10.10 11.14 12.95
CA ASN A 197 8.70 11.50 13.14
C ASN A 197 7.97 10.58 14.14
N GLY A 198 8.64 9.58 14.72
CA GLY A 198 8.06 8.66 15.71
C GLY A 198 7.13 7.61 15.10
N HIS A 199 7.34 7.26 13.83
CA HIS A 199 6.62 6.16 13.22
C HIS A 199 7.31 4.84 13.54
N VAL A 200 6.52 3.79 13.71
CA VAL A 200 7.04 2.43 13.88
C VAL A 200 7.53 1.94 12.51
N ILE A 201 8.75 1.43 12.49
CA ILE A 201 9.44 0.94 11.29
C ILE A 201 9.72 -0.54 11.50
N ASP A 202 8.66 -1.35 11.44
CA ASP A 202 8.72 -2.80 11.57
C ASP A 202 8.30 -3.50 10.28
N LYS A 203 7.28 -2.97 9.59
CA LYS A 203 6.71 -3.57 8.37
C LYS A 203 6.69 -2.59 7.23
N LEU A 204 7.43 -2.92 6.17
CA LEU A 204 7.62 -2.08 5.01
C LEU A 204 6.94 -2.63 3.76
N GLU A 205 6.20 -1.77 3.07
CA GLU A 205 5.72 -2.03 1.71
C GLU A 205 6.47 -1.11 0.75
N ILE A 206 7.27 -1.69 -0.13
CA ILE A 206 8.11 -0.94 -1.07
C ILE A 206 7.34 -0.73 -2.38
N ILE A 207 7.43 0.48 -2.92
CA ILE A 207 6.92 0.83 -4.25
C ILE A 207 8.11 1.33 -5.06
N ILE A 208 8.42 0.63 -6.15
CA ILE A 208 9.48 1.00 -7.07
C ILE A 208 8.86 1.67 -8.28
N GLU A 209 9.16 2.95 -8.42
CA GLU A 209 8.69 3.86 -9.45
C GLU A 209 9.77 4.07 -10.53
N GLY A 210 9.35 4.34 -11.76
CA GLY A 210 10.24 4.40 -12.93
C GLY A 210 9.54 4.28 -14.28
N GLY A 211 8.21 4.05 -14.29
CA GLY A 211 7.34 4.08 -15.47
C GLY A 211 7.46 2.87 -16.41
N THR A 212 8.66 2.31 -16.57
CA THR A 212 8.95 1.15 -17.43
C THR A 212 9.93 0.20 -16.75
N TYR A 213 9.54 -0.35 -15.60
CA TYR A 213 10.41 -1.20 -14.77
C TYR A 213 11.07 -2.34 -15.55
N THR A 214 10.31 -3.07 -16.40
CA THR A 214 10.84 -4.22 -17.17
C THR A 214 11.70 -3.84 -18.37
N GLU A 215 11.94 -2.55 -18.61
CA GLU A 215 12.87 -2.10 -19.65
C GLU A 215 14.25 -1.73 -19.07
N TYR A 216 14.37 -1.63 -17.75
CA TYR A 216 15.64 -1.37 -17.09
C TYR A 216 16.61 -2.55 -17.24
N PRO A 217 17.93 -2.31 -17.23
CA PRO A 217 18.93 -3.37 -17.22
C PRO A 217 18.72 -4.31 -16.03
N ILE A 218 18.74 -5.62 -16.28
CA ILE A 218 18.47 -6.65 -15.26
C ILE A 218 19.47 -6.53 -14.09
N ALA A 219 20.76 -6.36 -14.38
CA ALA A 219 21.80 -6.22 -13.35
C ALA A 219 21.63 -4.97 -12.47
N TYR A 220 21.06 -3.89 -13.01
CA TYR A 220 20.72 -2.69 -12.25
C TYR A 220 19.57 -2.97 -11.29
N LEU A 221 18.50 -3.60 -11.77
CA LEU A 221 17.33 -3.94 -10.96
C LEU A 221 17.66 -4.94 -9.84
N GLU A 222 18.45 -5.97 -10.16
CA GLU A 222 18.89 -6.96 -9.17
C GLU A 222 19.67 -6.30 -8.03
N ARG A 223 20.61 -5.42 -8.37
CA ARG A 223 21.35 -4.61 -7.39
C ARG A 223 20.42 -3.69 -6.60
N PHE A 224 19.47 -3.03 -7.28
CA PHE A 224 18.51 -2.14 -6.64
C PHE A 224 17.67 -2.87 -5.58
N HIS A 225 17.17 -4.07 -5.89
CA HIS A 225 16.43 -4.89 -4.93
C HIS A 225 17.30 -5.41 -3.78
N ARG A 226 18.50 -5.92 -4.09
CA ARG A 226 19.48 -6.35 -3.07
C ARG A 226 19.71 -5.23 -2.06
N ASP A 227 19.95 -4.02 -2.54
CA ASP A 227 20.25 -2.85 -1.71
C ASP A 227 19.08 -2.44 -0.81
N ILE A 228 17.83 -2.62 -1.27
CA ILE A 228 16.62 -2.39 -0.47
C ILE A 228 16.58 -3.35 0.72
N PHE A 229 16.78 -4.65 0.49
CA PHE A 229 16.81 -5.66 1.55
C PHE A 229 18.00 -5.46 2.49
N TYR A 230 19.18 -5.18 1.95
CA TYR A 230 20.38 -4.89 2.71
C TYR A 230 20.16 -3.77 3.73
N VAL A 231 19.60 -2.63 3.30
CA VAL A 231 19.32 -1.50 4.19
C VAL A 231 18.31 -1.87 5.27
N ALA A 232 17.21 -2.55 4.92
CA ALA A 232 16.24 -3.00 5.90
C ALA A 232 16.89 -3.90 6.98
N ASN A 233 17.81 -4.79 6.56
CA ASN A 233 18.51 -5.71 7.44
C ASN A 233 19.45 -5.01 8.44
N ILE A 234 20.11 -3.92 8.04
CA ILE A 234 21.14 -3.27 8.87
C ILE A 234 20.67 -2.00 9.60
N TYR A 235 19.49 -1.47 9.29
CA TYR A 235 19.07 -0.12 9.69
C TYR A 235 19.24 0.18 11.19
N PHE A 236 18.78 -0.71 12.08
CA PHE A 236 18.89 -0.50 13.52
C PHE A 236 20.30 -0.76 14.07
N GLU A 237 21.03 -1.73 13.53
CA GLU A 237 22.43 -1.99 13.90
C GLU A 237 23.29 -0.78 13.58
N LEU A 238 23.07 -0.20 12.39
CA LEU A 238 23.72 1.02 11.95
C LEU A 238 23.52 2.19 12.93
N ARG A 239 22.29 2.36 13.45
CA ARG A 239 22.00 3.40 14.45
C ARG A 239 22.66 3.16 15.80
N LYS A 240 22.92 1.91 16.18
CA LYS A 240 23.66 1.57 17.41
C LYS A 240 25.16 1.83 17.26
N THR A 241 25.73 1.43 16.13
CA THR A 241 27.18 1.55 15.88
C THR A 241 27.61 3.00 15.76
N PHE A 242 26.79 3.83 15.13
CA PHE A 242 27.09 5.24 14.91
C PHE A 242 26.19 6.10 15.82
N ILE A 243 26.59 6.34 17.07
CA ILE A 243 25.82 7.10 18.07
C ILE A 243 25.48 8.54 17.59
N ASN A 244 26.32 9.11 16.73
CA ASN A 244 26.09 10.41 16.07
C ASN A 244 25.39 10.30 14.71
N TYR A 245 24.75 9.17 14.40
CA TYR A 245 23.95 8.94 13.18
C TYR A 245 22.62 9.68 13.24
N ASN A 246 22.70 11.00 13.38
CA ASN A 246 21.60 11.89 13.09
C ASN A 246 21.91 12.53 11.73
N ASN A 247 21.11 12.16 10.73
CA ASN A 247 20.99 12.82 9.43
C ASN A 247 22.01 12.38 8.36
N CYS A 248 21.65 11.35 7.59
CA CYS A 248 22.20 11.10 6.24
C CYS A 248 21.78 12.14 5.19
N LEU A 249 21.40 13.34 5.60
CA LEU A 249 20.95 14.38 4.69
C LEU A 249 22.17 15.20 4.21
N HIS A 250 22.21 15.42 2.90
CA HIS A 250 23.22 16.18 2.16
C HIS A 250 24.59 15.51 1.95
N ASN A 251 24.66 14.41 1.18
CA ASN A 251 25.92 13.87 0.64
C ASN A 251 26.97 13.43 1.69
N LYS A 252 26.57 13.19 2.94
CA LYS A 252 27.47 12.76 4.03
C LYS A 252 27.48 11.25 4.29
N LEU A 253 26.63 10.47 3.62
CA LEU A 253 26.69 9.02 3.70
C LEU A 253 27.86 8.55 2.83
N ASP A 254 29.01 8.38 3.45
CA ASP A 254 30.06 7.58 2.85
C ASP A 254 29.60 6.11 2.91
N ILE A 255 29.13 5.58 1.78
CA ILE A 255 28.67 4.18 1.65
C ILE A 255 29.78 3.22 2.09
N SER A 256 31.05 3.63 2.01
CA SER A 256 32.16 2.84 2.53
C SER A 256 32.04 2.56 4.03
N LEU A 257 31.41 3.44 4.81
CA LEU A 257 31.18 3.23 6.26
C LEU A 257 30.17 2.11 6.54
N LEU A 258 29.26 1.81 5.60
CA LEU A 258 28.33 0.69 5.77
C LEU A 258 29.06 -0.65 5.79
N SER A 259 30.21 -0.74 5.11
CA SER A 259 31.06 -1.94 5.14
C SER A 259 31.58 -2.26 6.54
N ALA A 260 31.69 -1.26 7.43
CA ALA A 260 32.09 -1.46 8.82
C ALA A 260 31.06 -2.24 9.64
N ILE A 261 29.80 -2.25 9.21
CA ILE A 261 28.74 -3.07 9.80
C ILE A 261 28.74 -4.43 9.13
N ARG A 262 28.53 -4.43 7.81
CA ARG A 262 28.43 -5.64 6.98
C ARG A 262 28.48 -5.27 5.50
N SER A 263 29.15 -6.07 4.68
CA SER A 263 29.05 -5.93 3.21
C SER A 263 27.73 -6.54 2.68
N PRO A 264 27.14 -5.96 1.61
CA PRO A 264 25.96 -6.53 0.99
C PRO A 264 26.25 -7.90 0.37
N LEU A 265 25.36 -8.87 0.60
CA LEU A 265 25.42 -10.21 0.02
C LEU A 265 24.60 -10.28 -1.28
N GLY A 266 24.46 -11.47 -1.87
CA GLY A 266 23.52 -11.67 -2.98
C GLY A 266 22.08 -11.42 -2.54
N ILE A 267 21.20 -11.16 -3.52
CA ILE A 267 19.80 -10.81 -3.25
C ILE A 267 19.05 -11.90 -2.47
N GLN A 268 19.32 -13.18 -2.75
CA GLN A 268 18.67 -14.30 -2.07
C GLN A 268 19.09 -14.40 -0.61
N GLU A 269 20.37 -14.15 -0.32
CA GLU A 269 20.90 -14.11 1.03
C GLU A 269 20.33 -12.93 1.82
N GLU A 270 20.22 -11.75 1.21
CA GLU A 270 19.60 -10.58 1.84
C GLU A 270 18.12 -10.80 2.15
N ILE A 271 17.38 -11.44 1.24
CA ILE A 271 15.99 -11.84 1.46
C ILE A 271 15.88 -12.77 2.66
N LYS A 272 16.75 -13.79 2.75
CA LYS A 272 16.75 -14.76 3.85
C LYS A 272 17.03 -14.09 5.20
N ILE A 273 17.96 -13.14 5.25
CA ILE A 273 18.23 -12.35 6.47
C ILE A 273 17.00 -11.52 6.87
N ASN A 274 16.27 -10.98 5.89
CA ASN A 274 15.11 -10.13 6.14
C ASN A 274 13.93 -10.84 6.80
N GLN A 275 13.82 -12.17 6.62
CA GLN A 275 12.79 -12.99 7.25
C GLN A 275 12.83 -12.88 8.79
N THR A 276 14.01 -12.64 9.37
CA THR A 276 14.22 -12.50 10.82
C THR A 276 14.71 -11.10 11.24
N ALA A 277 14.76 -10.14 10.32
CA ALA A 277 15.21 -8.77 10.61
C ALA A 277 14.18 -7.99 11.44
N GLN A 278 14.61 -6.94 12.13
CA GLN A 278 13.68 -6.04 12.85
C GLN A 278 12.80 -5.21 11.91
N VAL A 279 13.27 -4.97 10.68
CA VAL A 279 12.55 -4.24 9.63
C VAL A 279 12.20 -5.23 8.52
N HIS A 280 10.95 -5.67 8.50
CA HIS A 280 10.43 -6.66 7.57
C HIS A 280 9.93 -6.00 6.29
N ILE A 281 10.40 -6.46 5.14
CA ILE A 281 9.80 -6.12 3.85
C ILE A 281 8.67 -7.11 3.59
N ILE A 282 7.44 -6.62 3.71
CA ILE A 282 6.22 -7.43 3.67
C ILE A 282 5.55 -7.42 2.28
N GLY A 283 6.09 -6.64 1.35
CA GLY A 283 5.67 -6.63 -0.04
C GLY A 283 6.45 -5.61 -0.86
N ILE A 284 6.71 -5.96 -2.10
CA ILE A 284 7.30 -5.06 -3.09
C ILE A 284 6.34 -4.93 -4.26
N CYS A 285 6.14 -3.69 -4.68
CA CYS A 285 5.32 -3.32 -5.81
C CYS A 285 6.17 -2.67 -6.89
N ILE A 286 6.03 -3.14 -8.12
CA ILE A 286 6.70 -2.56 -9.30
C ILE A 286 5.67 -2.03 -10.29
N GLU A 287 6.05 -1.06 -11.12
CA GLU A 287 5.19 -0.47 -12.15
C GLU A 287 5.69 -0.84 -13.55
N THR A 288 4.83 -1.43 -14.38
CA THR A 288 5.19 -1.81 -15.75
C THR A 288 4.04 -1.64 -16.74
N ARG A 289 4.30 -1.92 -18.02
CA ARG A 289 3.31 -1.90 -19.09
C ARG A 289 2.74 -3.29 -19.36
N PRO A 290 1.49 -3.39 -19.83
CA PRO A 290 0.89 -4.67 -20.18
C PRO A 290 1.61 -5.46 -21.29
N ASP A 291 2.34 -4.79 -22.18
CA ASP A 291 3.07 -5.40 -23.31
C ASP A 291 4.47 -5.90 -22.95
N ALA A 292 4.91 -5.73 -21.69
CA ALA A 292 6.30 -5.94 -21.29
C ALA A 292 6.45 -7.03 -20.20
N LEU A 293 5.62 -8.08 -20.29
CA LEU A 293 5.59 -9.21 -19.37
C LEU A 293 5.86 -10.51 -20.12
N ASP A 294 6.70 -11.36 -19.54
CA ASP A 294 7.01 -12.72 -19.99
C ASP A 294 7.35 -13.62 -18.77
N ASP A 295 7.55 -14.90 -19.03
CA ASP A 295 7.85 -15.92 -18.00
C ASP A 295 9.11 -15.58 -17.20
N ASP A 296 10.16 -15.15 -17.90
CA ASP A 296 11.43 -14.72 -17.32
C ASP A 296 11.24 -13.57 -16.31
N TRP A 297 10.44 -12.57 -16.67
CA TRP A 297 10.13 -11.44 -15.78
C TRP A 297 9.35 -11.87 -14.56
N LEU A 298 8.35 -12.74 -14.69
CA LEU A 298 7.59 -13.24 -13.53
C LEU A 298 8.49 -14.05 -12.59
N MET A 299 9.40 -14.86 -13.12
CA MET A 299 10.40 -15.56 -12.31
C MET A 299 11.30 -14.57 -11.56
N ARG A 300 11.84 -13.56 -12.25
CA ARG A 300 12.65 -12.50 -11.61
C ARG A 300 11.88 -11.73 -10.55
N PHE A 301 10.63 -11.37 -10.82
CA PHE A 301 9.75 -10.70 -9.85
C PHE A 301 9.65 -11.50 -8.55
N ARG A 302 9.39 -12.81 -8.65
CA ARG A 302 9.31 -13.67 -7.46
C ARG A 302 10.64 -13.81 -6.75
N LEU A 303 11.73 -14.03 -7.48
CA LEU A 303 13.08 -14.11 -6.91
C LEU A 303 13.50 -12.81 -6.20
N TRP A 304 12.96 -11.66 -6.61
CA TRP A 304 13.25 -10.37 -6.00
C TRP A 304 12.19 -9.93 -4.97
N GLY A 305 11.28 -10.83 -4.56
CA GLY A 305 10.29 -10.55 -3.50
C GLY A 305 9.11 -9.67 -3.94
N VAL A 306 8.89 -9.47 -5.24
CA VAL A 306 7.75 -8.71 -5.77
C VAL A 306 6.45 -9.47 -5.56
N THR A 307 5.48 -8.84 -4.92
CA THR A 307 4.15 -9.42 -4.63
C THR A 307 3.02 -8.70 -5.35
N ARG A 308 3.25 -7.47 -5.81
CA ARG A 308 2.27 -6.65 -6.52
C ARG A 308 2.84 -6.06 -7.80
N VAL A 309 2.03 -6.06 -8.85
CA VAL A 309 2.36 -5.40 -10.12
C VAL A 309 1.33 -4.30 -10.39
N GLN A 310 1.83 -3.11 -10.74
CA GLN A 310 1.04 -1.98 -11.19
C GLN A 310 1.11 -1.87 -12.71
N LEU A 311 -0.03 -1.94 -13.38
CA LEU A 311 -0.12 -1.84 -14.84
C LEU A 311 -0.60 -0.46 -15.27
N GLY A 312 0.16 0.18 -16.15
CA GLY A 312 -0.28 1.40 -16.82
C GLY A 312 -1.33 1.10 -17.90
N ALA A 313 -2.60 0.89 -17.53
CA ALA A 313 -3.71 0.62 -18.45
C ALA A 313 -4.13 1.90 -19.20
N GLN A 314 -4.24 3.00 -18.47
CA GLN A 314 -4.61 4.36 -18.87
C GLN A 314 -6.05 4.51 -19.37
N HIS A 315 -6.47 3.73 -20.36
CA HIS A 315 -7.83 3.74 -20.87
C HIS A 315 -8.22 2.36 -21.41
N VAL A 316 -9.52 2.10 -21.54
CA VAL A 316 -10.08 0.86 -22.11
C VAL A 316 -10.67 1.06 -23.52
N ASN A 317 -10.14 2.03 -24.27
CA ASN A 317 -10.58 2.33 -25.64
C ASN A 317 -9.36 2.41 -26.56
N ASN A 318 -9.24 1.46 -27.48
CA ASN A 318 -8.09 1.35 -28.39
C ASN A 318 -7.90 2.60 -29.26
N SER A 319 -8.96 3.32 -29.64
CA SER A 319 -8.87 4.56 -30.41
C SER A 319 -8.22 5.69 -29.60
N ILE A 320 -8.55 5.82 -28.32
CA ILE A 320 -7.95 6.79 -27.40
C ILE A 320 -6.49 6.41 -27.12
N LEU A 321 -6.22 5.13 -26.82
CA LEU A 321 -4.85 4.62 -26.60
C LEU A 321 -3.96 4.89 -27.81
N LYS A 322 -4.44 4.66 -29.03
CA LYS A 322 -3.72 4.96 -30.27
C LYS A 322 -3.49 6.47 -30.43
N LYS A 323 -4.49 7.30 -30.15
CA LYS A 323 -4.40 8.77 -30.26
C LYS A 323 -3.32 9.36 -29.35
N ILE A 324 -3.16 8.83 -28.14
CA ILE A 324 -2.14 9.27 -27.19
C ILE A 324 -0.79 8.57 -27.36
N ASN A 325 -0.63 7.78 -28.43
CA ASN A 325 0.56 6.98 -28.72
C ASN A 325 0.94 6.02 -27.59
N ARG A 326 -0.06 5.34 -27.02
CA ARG A 326 0.15 4.24 -26.08
C ARG A 326 0.45 2.96 -26.86
N GLY A 327 1.52 2.26 -26.48
CA GLY A 327 2.02 1.10 -27.21
C GLY A 327 1.45 -0.26 -26.80
N HIS A 328 0.30 -0.29 -26.11
CA HIS A 328 -0.43 -1.52 -25.78
C HIS A 328 -1.92 -1.35 -26.12
N SER A 329 -2.61 -2.46 -26.38
CA SER A 329 -4.07 -2.49 -26.63
C SER A 329 -4.84 -2.99 -25.42
N VAL A 330 -6.16 -2.81 -25.41
CA VAL A 330 -7.04 -3.34 -24.36
C VAL A 330 -6.93 -4.86 -24.24
N GLU A 331 -6.77 -5.56 -25.35
CA GLU A 331 -6.59 -7.01 -25.39
C GLU A 331 -5.29 -7.43 -24.68
N GLN A 332 -4.20 -6.69 -24.91
CA GLN A 332 -2.93 -6.90 -24.20
C GLN A 332 -3.07 -6.65 -22.69
N LEU A 333 -3.87 -5.66 -22.30
CA LEU A 333 -4.22 -5.42 -20.88
C LEU A 333 -4.97 -6.61 -20.28
N LEU A 334 -6.01 -7.12 -20.95
CA LEU A 334 -6.78 -8.26 -20.46
C LEU A 334 -5.93 -9.53 -20.37
N TRP A 335 -5.04 -9.75 -21.34
CA TRP A 335 -4.06 -10.83 -21.28
C TRP A 335 -3.14 -10.67 -20.07
N ALA A 336 -2.56 -9.48 -19.85
CA ALA A 336 -1.67 -9.22 -18.72
C ALA A 336 -2.39 -9.38 -17.36
N MET A 337 -3.65 -8.94 -17.26
CA MET A 337 -4.48 -9.14 -16.08
C MET A 337 -4.64 -10.62 -15.75
N ARG A 338 -5.07 -11.43 -16.73
CA ARG A 338 -5.18 -12.88 -16.57
C ARG A 338 -3.85 -13.51 -16.20
N TYR A 339 -2.80 -13.17 -16.94
CA TYR A 339 -1.47 -13.75 -16.78
C TYR A 339 -0.92 -13.53 -15.36
N LEU A 340 -1.03 -12.32 -14.83
CA LEU A 340 -0.60 -12.00 -13.47
C LEU A 340 -1.50 -12.64 -12.41
N LYS A 341 -2.82 -12.69 -12.61
CA LYS A 341 -3.76 -13.34 -11.66
C LYS A 341 -3.50 -14.83 -11.55
N ASP A 342 -3.30 -15.52 -12.67
CA ASP A 342 -3.03 -16.96 -12.74
C ASP A 342 -1.67 -17.33 -12.13
N ASN A 343 -0.77 -16.35 -12.01
CA ASN A 343 0.53 -16.47 -11.34
C ASN A 343 0.57 -15.79 -9.96
N CYS A 344 -0.59 -15.70 -9.31
CA CYS A 344 -0.76 -15.31 -7.90
C CYS A 344 -0.49 -13.83 -7.57
N PHE A 345 -0.07 -12.98 -8.51
CA PHE A 345 0.23 -11.58 -8.21
C PHE A 345 -1.02 -10.79 -7.85
N LYS A 346 -0.86 -9.84 -6.91
CA LYS A 346 -1.81 -8.74 -6.71
C LYS A 346 -1.63 -7.71 -7.82
N ILE A 347 -2.73 -7.14 -8.30
CA ILE A 347 -2.71 -6.22 -9.44
C ILE A 347 -3.39 -4.90 -9.09
N ASP A 348 -2.65 -3.82 -9.33
CA ASP A 348 -3.14 -2.45 -9.33
C ASP A 348 -3.04 -1.91 -10.77
N ILE A 349 -3.97 -1.06 -11.18
CA ILE A 349 -3.94 -0.44 -12.52
C ILE A 349 -4.01 1.07 -12.43
N HIS A 350 -3.38 1.76 -13.37
CA HIS A 350 -3.53 3.20 -13.53
C HIS A 350 -4.57 3.47 -14.60
N ILE A 351 -5.57 4.29 -14.29
CA ILE A 351 -6.61 4.74 -15.22
C ILE A 351 -6.62 6.26 -15.26
N MET A 352 -6.73 6.82 -16.46
CA MET A 352 -6.65 8.24 -16.73
C MET A 352 -7.89 8.72 -17.47
N PRO A 353 -8.89 9.29 -16.77
CA PRO A 353 -9.94 10.05 -17.42
C PRO A 353 -9.37 11.37 -17.99
N ASP A 354 -10.16 12.07 -18.80
CA ASP A 354 -9.81 13.36 -19.43
C ASP A 354 -8.66 13.27 -20.45
N LEU A 355 -8.38 12.07 -21.00
CA LEU A 355 -7.36 11.91 -22.05
C LEU A 355 -7.81 12.56 -23.37
N PRO A 356 -6.88 13.06 -24.22
CA PRO A 356 -7.21 13.64 -25.51
C PRO A 356 -8.07 12.70 -26.39
N GLY A 357 -9.27 13.17 -26.76
CA GLY A 357 -10.25 12.40 -27.52
C GLY A 357 -11.25 11.58 -26.71
N SER A 358 -11.19 11.66 -25.37
CA SER A 358 -12.27 11.19 -24.49
C SER A 358 -13.31 12.29 -24.26
N ASN A 359 -14.40 11.92 -23.58
CA ASN A 359 -15.40 12.82 -22.99
C ASN A 359 -15.96 12.19 -21.69
N PRO A 360 -16.72 12.96 -20.87
CA PRO A 360 -17.25 12.45 -19.61
C PRO A 360 -18.06 11.15 -19.73
N GLU A 361 -18.85 10.99 -20.78
CA GLU A 361 -19.66 9.79 -21.02
C GLU A 361 -18.78 8.56 -21.31
N ILE A 362 -17.74 8.73 -22.15
CA ILE A 362 -16.76 7.68 -22.46
C ILE A 362 -15.98 7.29 -21.21
N ASP A 363 -15.58 8.26 -20.39
CA ASP A 363 -14.81 7.99 -19.17
C ASP A 363 -15.67 7.26 -18.10
N LYS A 364 -16.96 7.58 -17.98
CA LYS A 364 -17.89 6.82 -17.13
C LYS A 364 -18.04 5.38 -17.61
N ALA A 365 -18.25 5.18 -18.92
CA ALA A 365 -18.33 3.85 -19.51
C ALA A 365 -17.00 3.07 -19.37
N MET A 366 -15.86 3.76 -19.38
CA MET A 366 -14.57 3.14 -19.06
C MET A 366 -14.56 2.57 -17.65
N PHE A 367 -15.05 3.29 -16.63
CA PHE A 367 -15.10 2.77 -15.26
C PHE A 367 -15.99 1.52 -15.16
N ASP A 368 -17.15 1.52 -15.80
CA ASP A 368 -18.02 0.34 -15.86
C ASP A 368 -17.30 -0.88 -16.46
N TYR A 369 -16.59 -0.67 -17.57
CA TYR A 369 -15.81 -1.72 -18.22
C TYR A 369 -14.64 -2.19 -17.34
N VAL A 370 -13.95 -1.28 -16.65
CA VAL A 370 -12.88 -1.62 -15.72
C VAL A 370 -13.41 -2.47 -14.57
N TYR A 371 -14.55 -2.12 -13.98
CA TYR A 371 -15.12 -2.84 -12.85
C TYR A 371 -15.69 -4.21 -13.22
N SER A 372 -16.27 -4.34 -14.41
CA SER A 372 -16.93 -5.58 -14.87
C SER A 372 -16.01 -6.53 -15.63
N VAL A 373 -15.12 -6.01 -16.48
CA VAL A 373 -14.30 -6.83 -17.39
C VAL A 373 -12.84 -6.93 -16.93
N VAL A 374 -12.17 -5.80 -16.73
CA VAL A 374 -10.75 -5.78 -16.32
C VAL A 374 -10.60 -6.34 -14.90
N CYS A 375 -11.48 -5.91 -14.00
CA CYS A 375 -11.62 -6.34 -12.61
C CYS A 375 -10.27 -6.40 -11.85
N PRO A 376 -9.57 -5.27 -11.68
CA PRO A 376 -8.32 -5.21 -10.92
C PRO A 376 -8.56 -5.33 -9.41
N ASP A 377 -7.53 -5.61 -8.61
CA ASP A 377 -7.68 -5.58 -7.15
C ASP A 377 -7.66 -4.13 -6.62
N GLN A 378 -6.87 -3.28 -7.28
CA GLN A 378 -6.74 -1.86 -6.98
C GLN A 378 -6.74 -1.02 -8.26
N MET A 379 -7.20 0.22 -8.16
CA MET A 379 -7.15 1.18 -9.26
C MET A 379 -6.76 2.57 -8.77
N LYS A 380 -5.71 3.13 -9.37
CA LYS A 380 -5.29 4.53 -9.21
C LYS A 380 -5.93 5.36 -10.31
N ILE A 381 -6.72 6.36 -9.92
CA ILE A 381 -7.38 7.27 -10.86
C ILE A 381 -6.54 8.54 -10.97
N TYR A 382 -6.00 8.80 -12.16
CA TYR A 382 -5.14 9.94 -12.47
C TYR A 382 -5.71 10.72 -13.65
N PRO A 383 -6.61 11.69 -13.41
CA PRO A 383 -7.07 12.59 -14.47
C PRO A 383 -5.89 13.14 -15.26
N CYS A 384 -6.01 13.17 -16.58
CA CYS A 384 -4.98 13.73 -17.44
C CYS A 384 -4.74 15.19 -17.06
N GLN A 385 -3.47 15.57 -16.91
CA GLN A 385 -3.05 16.93 -16.58
C GLN A 385 -2.05 17.38 -17.64
N VAL A 386 -2.21 18.60 -18.13
CA VAL A 386 -1.26 19.22 -19.05
C VAL A 386 -0.07 19.70 -18.22
N VAL A 387 1.08 19.08 -18.46
CA VAL A 387 2.34 19.43 -17.79
C VAL A 387 3.45 19.71 -18.82
N PRO A 388 4.49 20.48 -18.45
CA PRO A 388 5.61 20.75 -19.33
C PRO A 388 6.30 19.49 -19.86
N TRP A 389 7.00 19.65 -20.98
CA TRP A 389 7.78 18.57 -21.62
C TRP A 389 6.91 17.39 -22.11
N THR A 390 5.67 17.69 -22.49
CA THR A 390 4.72 16.72 -23.08
C THR A 390 4.31 17.15 -24.49
N VAL A 391 3.78 16.21 -25.27
CA VAL A 391 3.17 16.53 -26.57
C VAL A 391 1.81 17.20 -26.36
N ILE A 392 1.04 16.75 -25.36
CA ILE A 392 -0.27 17.33 -25.05
C ILE A 392 -0.19 18.79 -24.59
N GLN A 393 0.95 19.25 -24.06
CA GLN A 393 1.20 20.67 -23.81
C GLN A 393 1.09 21.50 -25.08
N LYS A 394 1.64 21.02 -26.20
CA LYS A 394 1.54 21.72 -27.49
C LYS A 394 0.08 21.76 -27.96
N TRP A 395 -0.62 20.64 -27.85
CA TRP A 395 -2.03 20.55 -28.21
C TRP A 395 -2.92 21.47 -27.38
N HIS A 396 -2.62 21.62 -26.09
CA HIS A 396 -3.30 22.57 -25.21
C HIS A 396 -3.05 24.02 -25.62
N ASN A 397 -1.78 24.39 -25.86
CA ASN A 397 -1.42 25.73 -26.31
C ASN A 397 -2.06 26.09 -27.68
N GLU A 398 -2.25 25.10 -28.55
CA GLU A 398 -2.91 25.24 -29.85
C GLU A 398 -4.45 25.19 -29.76
N GLY A 399 -5.01 24.90 -28.58
CA GLY A 399 -6.46 24.73 -28.37
C GLY A 399 -7.06 23.43 -28.94
N THR A 400 -6.24 22.50 -29.42
CA THR A 400 -6.68 21.21 -29.98
C THR A 400 -6.97 20.15 -28.92
N TYR A 401 -6.55 20.40 -27.68
CA TYR A 401 -6.93 19.62 -26.50
C TYR A 401 -7.25 20.57 -25.35
N ILE A 402 -8.50 20.53 -24.87
CA ILE A 402 -8.97 21.31 -23.73
C ILE A 402 -9.40 20.31 -22.65
N PRO A 403 -8.69 20.24 -21.52
CA PRO A 403 -9.09 19.42 -20.37
C PRO A 403 -10.50 19.77 -19.87
N TYR A 404 -11.22 18.80 -19.32
CA TYR A 404 -12.56 19.02 -18.77
C TYR A 404 -12.56 20.14 -17.74
N PHE A 405 -11.57 20.11 -16.85
CA PHE A 405 -11.47 21.04 -15.73
C PHE A 405 -11.31 22.50 -16.18
N ASP A 406 -10.67 22.73 -17.34
CA ASP A 406 -10.47 24.07 -17.91
C ASP A 406 -11.77 24.60 -18.53
N SER A 407 -12.66 23.71 -18.98
CA SER A 407 -13.98 24.06 -19.53
C SER A 407 -15.03 24.25 -18.43
N ASP A 408 -15.23 23.21 -17.63
CA ASP A 408 -16.08 23.21 -16.44
C ASP A 408 -15.54 22.19 -15.42
N PRO A 409 -15.03 22.64 -14.26
CA PRO A 409 -14.57 21.77 -13.19
C PRO A 409 -15.56 20.67 -12.77
N ASN A 410 -16.87 20.93 -12.91
CA ASN A 410 -17.90 19.97 -12.52
C ASN A 410 -17.89 18.71 -13.39
N LEU A 411 -17.46 18.79 -14.66
CA LEU A 411 -17.40 17.64 -15.55
C LEU A 411 -16.41 16.59 -15.01
N LEU A 412 -15.22 17.02 -14.60
CA LEU A 412 -14.24 16.11 -14.02
C LEU A 412 -14.71 15.60 -12.65
N ILE A 413 -15.25 16.47 -11.80
CA ILE A 413 -15.76 16.08 -10.47
C ILE A 413 -16.85 15.01 -10.63
N ASP A 414 -17.74 15.15 -11.60
CA ASP A 414 -18.83 14.21 -11.87
C ASP A 414 -18.31 12.84 -12.33
N VAL A 415 -17.33 12.81 -13.23
CA VAL A 415 -16.67 11.57 -13.67
C VAL A 415 -16.01 10.84 -12.49
N ILE A 416 -15.28 11.57 -11.64
CA ILE A 416 -14.57 10.96 -10.51
C ILE A 416 -15.55 10.53 -9.41
N ARG A 417 -16.61 11.31 -9.17
CA ARG A 417 -17.71 10.93 -8.27
C ARG A 417 -18.35 9.63 -8.74
N TYR A 418 -18.68 9.53 -10.03
CA TYR A 418 -19.26 8.32 -10.62
C TYR A 418 -18.36 7.10 -10.40
N ALA A 419 -17.05 7.22 -10.64
CA ALA A 419 -16.10 6.15 -10.37
C ALA A 419 -16.12 5.70 -8.90
N MET A 420 -16.16 6.64 -7.96
CA MET A 420 -16.20 6.32 -6.53
C MET A 420 -17.53 5.68 -6.10
N GLU A 421 -18.66 6.15 -6.63
CA GLU A 421 -20.01 5.63 -6.30
C GLU A 421 -20.23 4.21 -6.82
N THR A 422 -19.76 3.93 -8.04
CA THR A 422 -19.97 2.64 -8.71
C THR A 422 -18.91 1.60 -8.37
N CYS A 423 -17.84 1.98 -7.67
CA CYS A 423 -16.74 1.08 -7.33
C CYS A 423 -17.22 -0.12 -6.49
N PRO A 424 -16.99 -1.37 -6.96
CA PRO A 424 -17.32 -2.57 -6.22
C PRO A 424 -16.56 -2.70 -4.89
N CYS A 425 -17.14 -3.45 -3.95
CA CYS A 425 -16.61 -3.57 -2.59
C CYS A 425 -15.33 -4.41 -2.44
N TRP A 426 -14.94 -5.12 -3.50
CA TRP A 426 -13.70 -5.90 -3.61
C TRP A 426 -12.55 -5.17 -4.31
N ILE A 427 -12.79 -3.94 -4.80
CA ILE A 427 -11.78 -3.09 -5.43
C ILE A 427 -11.35 -2.00 -4.45
N ARG A 428 -10.05 -1.70 -4.40
CA ARG A 428 -9.52 -0.59 -3.61
C ARG A 428 -9.16 0.58 -4.51
N LEU A 429 -9.58 1.79 -4.12
CA LEU A 429 -9.13 3.03 -4.75
C LEU A 429 -8.05 3.67 -3.86
N PRO A 430 -6.77 3.26 -3.93
CA PRO A 430 -5.71 3.81 -3.08
C PRO A 430 -5.55 5.32 -3.26
N ARG A 431 -5.76 5.80 -4.49
CA ARG A 431 -5.47 7.15 -4.89
C ARG A 431 -6.44 7.64 -5.94
N VAL A 432 -7.00 8.81 -5.69
CA VAL A 432 -7.90 9.54 -6.58
C VAL A 432 -7.22 10.91 -6.73
N ILE A 433 -6.53 11.08 -7.86
CA ILE A 433 -5.56 12.12 -8.24
C ILE A 433 -4.11 11.89 -7.78
N ARG A 434 -3.20 12.16 -8.71
CA ARG A 434 -1.75 12.13 -8.53
C ARG A 434 -1.30 13.41 -7.82
N ASP A 435 -0.32 13.31 -6.92
CA ASP A 435 0.29 14.49 -6.28
C ASP A 435 1.32 15.12 -7.23
N ILE A 436 0.88 15.67 -8.36
CA ILE A 436 1.71 16.59 -9.14
C ILE A 436 1.61 17.97 -8.47
N PRO A 437 2.73 18.67 -8.21
CA PRO A 437 2.71 20.05 -7.71
C PRO A 437 1.93 20.98 -8.65
N CYS A 438 0.63 21.20 -8.37
CA CYS A 438 -0.28 21.93 -9.26
C CYS A 438 0.23 23.33 -9.61
N SER A 439 0.72 24.07 -8.61
CA SER A 439 1.22 25.44 -8.78
C SER A 439 2.49 25.54 -9.63
N THR A 440 3.22 24.43 -9.81
CA THR A 440 4.52 24.44 -10.48
C THR A 440 4.43 23.85 -11.89
N TYR A 441 3.66 22.77 -12.06
CA TYR A 441 3.68 22.01 -13.30
C TYR A 441 2.34 21.93 -14.02
N VAL A 442 1.21 22.13 -13.36
CA VAL A 442 -0.08 21.94 -14.03
C VAL A 442 -0.45 23.21 -14.79
N GLN A 443 -0.42 23.13 -16.12
CA GLN A 443 -0.78 24.22 -17.03
C GLN A 443 -2.24 24.16 -17.49
N GLY A 444 -2.86 22.99 -17.38
CA GLY A 444 -4.26 22.75 -17.70
C GLY A 444 -4.74 21.42 -17.10
N GLY A 445 -6.03 21.33 -16.81
CA GLY A 445 -6.65 20.19 -16.14
C GLY A 445 -6.77 20.37 -14.63
N ASN A 446 -6.92 19.25 -13.91
CA ASN A 446 -7.22 19.28 -12.48
C ASN A 446 -6.20 20.09 -11.67
N ASN A 447 -6.66 21.08 -10.91
CA ASN A 447 -5.84 21.83 -9.96
C ASN A 447 -6.13 21.48 -8.48
N ILE A 448 -7.10 20.58 -8.22
CA ILE A 448 -7.51 20.20 -6.86
C ILE A 448 -6.66 19.02 -6.37
N SER A 449 -5.78 19.27 -5.40
CA SER A 449 -4.89 18.24 -4.82
C SER A 449 -5.58 17.30 -3.83
N ASN A 450 -6.73 17.68 -3.28
CA ASN A 450 -7.47 16.93 -2.26
C ASN A 450 -8.85 16.43 -2.74
N MET A 451 -9.01 16.18 -4.05
CA MET A 451 -10.32 15.89 -4.66
C MET A 451 -11.09 14.76 -3.98
N ARG A 452 -10.42 13.69 -3.53
CA ARG A 452 -11.11 12.61 -2.80
C ARG A 452 -11.86 13.15 -1.58
N GLN A 453 -11.25 14.06 -0.81
CA GLN A 453 -11.90 14.65 0.37
C GLN A 453 -13.10 15.51 -0.02
N VAL A 454 -12.98 16.24 -1.14
CA VAL A 454 -14.07 17.05 -1.69
C VAL A 454 -15.24 16.15 -2.07
N ILE A 455 -14.98 15.08 -2.80
CA ILE A 455 -16.01 14.12 -3.23
C ILE A 455 -16.60 13.38 -2.03
N ASP A 456 -15.79 12.92 -1.08
CA ASP A 456 -16.26 12.27 0.15
C ASP A 456 -17.24 13.18 0.93
N GLN A 457 -16.98 14.50 0.99
CA GLN A 457 -17.90 15.47 1.60
C GLN A 457 -19.20 15.64 0.81
N MET A 458 -19.13 15.65 -0.51
CA MET A 458 -20.32 15.71 -1.38
C MET A 458 -21.19 14.46 -1.21
N LEU A 459 -20.57 13.28 -1.18
CA LEU A 459 -21.24 12.00 -0.99
C LEU A 459 -21.92 11.90 0.38
N ASN A 460 -21.27 12.35 1.46
CA ASN A 460 -21.87 12.31 2.80
C ASN A 460 -23.16 13.14 2.94
N ASN A 461 -23.34 14.16 2.09
CA ASN A 461 -24.57 14.96 2.06
C ASN A 461 -25.71 14.26 1.28
N THR A 462 -25.39 13.15 0.62
CA THR A 462 -26.32 12.24 -0.05
C THR A 462 -26.40 10.93 0.75
N LEU A 463 -27.45 10.13 0.61
CA LEU A 463 -27.52 8.79 1.24
C LEU A 463 -26.61 7.76 0.55
N LEU A 464 -25.62 8.22 -0.24
CA LEU A 464 -24.72 7.41 -1.06
C LEU A 464 -23.30 7.49 -0.52
N TYR A 465 -22.63 6.34 -0.43
CA TYR A 465 -21.24 6.23 0.05
C TYR A 465 -20.43 5.36 -0.91
N SER A 466 -19.15 5.69 -1.10
CA SER A 466 -18.22 4.80 -1.82
C SER A 466 -18.08 3.48 -1.08
N LYS A 467 -18.24 2.38 -1.82
CA LYS A 467 -18.10 1.01 -1.29
C LYS A 467 -16.69 0.46 -1.42
N ASP A 468 -15.76 1.23 -2.00
CA ASP A 468 -14.39 0.78 -2.22
C ASP A 468 -13.69 0.40 -0.91
N ILE A 469 -12.76 -0.55 -0.97
CA ILE A 469 -12.07 -1.09 0.21
C ILE A 469 -11.47 0.02 1.08
N ARG A 470 -10.89 1.07 0.48
CA ARG A 470 -10.24 2.16 1.23
C ARG A 470 -11.24 2.94 2.07
N CYS A 471 -12.46 3.17 1.57
CA CYS A 471 -13.50 3.85 2.34
C CYS A 471 -14.01 3.03 3.51
N ARG A 472 -13.95 1.69 3.43
CA ARG A 472 -14.49 0.78 4.44
C ARG A 472 -13.47 0.34 5.49
N GLU A 473 -12.18 0.62 5.35
CA GLU A 473 -11.12 0.20 6.30
C GLU A 473 -11.49 0.58 7.74
N ILE A 474 -11.46 -0.39 8.67
CA ILE A 474 -11.96 -0.22 10.05
C ILE A 474 -11.40 1.00 10.78
N GLY A 475 -10.13 1.36 10.56
CA GLY A 475 -9.55 2.53 11.25
C GLY A 475 -10.06 3.89 10.71
N ARG A 476 -10.93 3.91 9.69
CA ARG A 476 -11.74 5.09 9.32
C ARG A 476 -13.11 5.10 10.01
N HIS A 477 -13.52 3.96 10.57
CA HIS A 477 -14.82 3.68 11.15
C HIS A 477 -14.67 3.30 12.62
N CYS A 478 -14.06 4.18 13.42
CA CYS A 478 -13.74 3.86 14.82
C CYS A 478 -14.98 3.48 15.67
N ALA A 479 -16.16 3.95 15.31
CA ALA A 479 -17.43 3.57 15.95
C ALA A 479 -17.82 2.10 15.74
N TYR A 480 -17.11 1.35 14.89
CA TYR A 480 -17.38 -0.05 14.57
C TYR A 480 -16.44 -1.02 15.27
N TYR A 481 -15.44 -0.56 16.03
CA TYR A 481 -14.48 -1.44 16.71
C TYR A 481 -15.18 -2.47 17.61
N ASP A 482 -16.17 -2.04 18.40
CA ASP A 482 -16.91 -2.90 19.34
C ASP A 482 -18.18 -3.52 18.74
N LYS A 483 -18.43 -3.33 17.44
CA LYS A 483 -19.62 -3.87 16.76
C LYS A 483 -19.37 -5.28 16.24
N PRO A 484 -20.40 -6.14 16.21
CA PRO A 484 -20.27 -7.48 15.66
C PRO A 484 -20.01 -7.46 14.15
N ALA A 485 -19.28 -8.46 13.67
CA ALA A 485 -18.87 -8.62 12.29
C ALA A 485 -19.02 -10.08 11.84
N SER A 486 -19.01 -10.30 10.53
CA SER A 486 -19.26 -11.60 9.91
C SER A 486 -18.42 -11.81 8.65
N TYR A 487 -18.21 -13.07 8.29
CA TYR A 487 -17.56 -13.46 7.05
C TYR A 487 -18.55 -13.38 5.88
N ASN A 488 -18.21 -12.60 4.86
CA ASN A 488 -18.96 -12.46 3.63
C ASN A 488 -18.09 -12.92 2.45
N VAL A 489 -18.65 -13.70 1.54
CA VAL A 489 -17.95 -14.24 0.37
C VAL A 489 -18.56 -13.67 -0.90
N TYR A 490 -17.72 -13.04 -1.72
CA TYR A 490 -18.09 -12.46 -3.01
C TYR A 490 -17.40 -13.26 -4.12
N ASN A 491 -18.20 -13.88 -5.00
CA ASN A 491 -17.71 -14.72 -6.09
C ASN A 491 -17.71 -13.93 -7.40
N ILE A 492 -16.54 -13.80 -8.03
CA ILE A 492 -16.34 -12.97 -9.22
C ILE A 492 -15.72 -13.84 -10.32
N LYS A 493 -16.49 -14.13 -11.38
CA LYS A 493 -15.99 -14.83 -12.56
C LYS A 493 -15.36 -13.81 -13.51
N ASN A 494 -14.04 -13.81 -13.62
CA ASN A 494 -13.31 -12.86 -14.46
C ASN A 494 -11.97 -13.45 -14.93
N ASN A 495 -11.42 -12.87 -16.00
CA ASN A 495 -10.06 -13.18 -16.48
C ASN A 495 -9.76 -14.69 -16.55
N GLY A 496 -10.67 -15.52 -17.09
CA GLY A 496 -10.45 -16.97 -17.22
C GLY A 496 -10.36 -17.76 -15.91
N GLY A 497 -10.91 -17.25 -14.81
CA GLY A 497 -10.95 -17.94 -13.52
C GLY A 497 -12.05 -17.43 -12.60
N ILE A 498 -12.04 -17.91 -11.36
CA ILE A 498 -12.98 -17.49 -10.32
C ILE A 498 -12.18 -16.88 -9.16
N ASP A 499 -12.41 -15.59 -8.90
CA ASP A 499 -11.91 -14.91 -7.73
C ASP A 499 -12.97 -14.93 -6.61
N TYR A 500 -12.54 -15.29 -5.41
CA TYR A 500 -13.29 -15.24 -4.16
C TYR A 500 -12.70 -14.12 -3.31
N PHE A 501 -13.48 -13.06 -3.11
CA PHE A 501 -13.16 -12.03 -2.12
C PHE A 501 -13.89 -12.37 -0.82
N ILE A 502 -13.16 -12.84 0.18
CA ILE A 502 -13.71 -13.22 1.48
C ILE A 502 -13.37 -12.10 2.46
N ALA A 503 -14.39 -11.39 2.93
CA ALA A 503 -14.26 -10.24 3.81
C ALA A 503 -14.80 -10.56 5.20
N TYR A 504 -14.11 -10.09 6.24
CA TYR A 504 -14.66 -9.99 7.58
C TYR A 504 -15.08 -8.53 7.81
N GLU A 505 -16.39 -8.29 7.80
CA GLU A 505 -17.00 -6.96 7.76
C GLU A 505 -18.20 -6.85 8.70
N SER A 506 -18.56 -5.63 9.08
CA SER A 506 -19.74 -5.35 9.90
C SER A 506 -21.02 -5.86 9.23
N TYR A 507 -22.08 -6.13 9.99
CA TYR A 507 -23.33 -6.64 9.41
C TYR A 507 -23.98 -5.74 8.35
N ASP A 508 -23.83 -4.42 8.51
CA ASP A 508 -24.25 -3.41 7.52
C ASP A 508 -23.23 -3.20 6.39
N LYS A 509 -22.09 -3.91 6.43
CA LYS A 509 -21.00 -3.89 5.44
C LYS A 509 -20.30 -2.54 5.28
N CYS A 510 -20.52 -1.62 6.21
CA CYS A 510 -19.89 -0.30 6.25
C CYS A 510 -18.40 -0.37 6.62
N ALA A 511 -18.03 -1.24 7.56
CA ALA A 511 -16.69 -1.36 8.09
C ALA A 511 -16.07 -2.73 7.77
N LEU A 512 -14.83 -2.70 7.26
CA LEU A 512 -14.04 -3.84 6.83
C LEU A 512 -12.83 -4.02 7.77
N PHE A 513 -12.79 -5.16 8.45
CA PHE A 513 -11.74 -5.50 9.42
C PHE A 513 -10.59 -6.28 8.77
N GLY A 514 -10.88 -7.06 7.73
CA GLY A 514 -9.86 -7.77 6.95
C GLY A 514 -10.48 -8.53 5.79
N PHE A 515 -9.65 -8.98 4.86
CA PHE A 515 -10.08 -9.77 3.72
C PHE A 515 -8.98 -10.70 3.22
N ILE A 516 -9.38 -11.72 2.45
CA ILE A 516 -8.48 -12.61 1.71
C ILE A 516 -8.98 -12.76 0.27
N ARG A 517 -8.06 -12.74 -0.68
CA ARG A 517 -8.31 -12.95 -2.12
C ARG A 517 -7.85 -14.34 -2.51
N LEU A 518 -8.82 -15.23 -2.72
CA LEU A 518 -8.58 -16.59 -3.19
C LEU A 518 -8.96 -16.68 -4.68
N ARG A 519 -8.16 -17.35 -5.49
CA ARG A 519 -8.43 -17.57 -6.91
C ARG A 519 -8.36 -19.05 -7.25
N PHE A 520 -9.27 -19.49 -8.11
CA PHE A 520 -9.16 -20.74 -8.85
C PHE A 520 -8.95 -20.45 -10.33
N VAL A 521 -7.93 -21.06 -10.89
CA VAL A 521 -7.58 -20.95 -12.30
C VAL A 521 -8.28 -22.08 -13.06
N ASP A 522 -8.76 -21.77 -14.26
CA ASP A 522 -9.38 -22.75 -15.15
C ASP A 522 -8.36 -23.83 -15.58
N ARG A 523 -8.80 -25.09 -15.70
CA ARG A 523 -7.92 -26.23 -15.99
C ARG A 523 -7.44 -26.23 -17.45
N GLU A 524 -8.32 -25.89 -18.39
CA GLU A 524 -8.04 -26.06 -19.82
C GLU A 524 -7.21 -24.91 -20.40
N ASN A 525 -7.38 -23.70 -19.86
CA ASN A 525 -6.72 -22.50 -20.36
C ASN A 525 -5.96 -21.74 -19.24
N ASN A 526 -5.16 -22.41 -18.40
CA ASN A 526 -4.35 -21.70 -17.40
C ASN A 526 -3.09 -21.10 -18.02
N LEU A 527 -2.74 -19.86 -17.62
CA LEU A 527 -1.46 -19.22 -17.97
C LEU A 527 -0.42 -19.35 -16.83
N THR A 528 -0.55 -20.38 -15.99
CA THR A 528 0.28 -20.55 -14.80
C THR A 528 1.66 -21.10 -15.17
N ILE A 529 2.71 -20.32 -14.92
CA ILE A 529 4.11 -20.72 -15.16
C ILE A 529 4.71 -21.48 -13.98
N PHE A 530 4.31 -21.12 -12.76
CA PHE A 530 4.82 -21.76 -11.54
C PHE A 530 4.09 -23.10 -11.32
N ASN A 531 4.79 -24.21 -11.52
CA ASN A 531 4.20 -25.54 -11.38
C ASN A 531 3.54 -25.77 -10.02
N ILE A 532 4.09 -25.17 -8.95
CA ILE A 532 3.53 -25.30 -7.60
C ILE A 532 2.11 -24.72 -7.47
N LEU A 533 1.70 -23.78 -8.32
CA LEU A 533 0.37 -23.17 -8.29
C LEU A 533 -0.70 -24.00 -9.01
N LYS A 534 -0.29 -24.94 -9.87
CA LYS A 534 -1.22 -25.75 -10.67
C LYS A 534 -2.08 -26.62 -9.77
N SER A 535 -3.39 -26.69 -10.08
CA SER A 535 -4.37 -27.51 -9.36
C SER A 535 -4.48 -27.21 -7.86
N ARG A 536 -4.18 -25.96 -7.45
CA ARG A 536 -4.33 -25.48 -6.07
C ARG A 536 -5.22 -24.25 -5.98
N GLY A 537 -5.73 -23.99 -4.77
CA GLY A 537 -6.26 -22.67 -4.43
C GLY A 537 -5.12 -21.65 -4.35
N ILE A 538 -5.29 -20.47 -4.94
CA ILE A 538 -4.24 -19.45 -5.00
C ILE A 538 -4.65 -18.23 -4.17
N VAL A 539 -3.98 -17.98 -3.05
CA VAL A 539 -4.19 -16.80 -2.22
C VAL A 539 -3.27 -15.67 -2.68
N ARG A 540 -3.88 -14.65 -3.29
CA ARG A 540 -3.20 -13.50 -3.89
C ARG A 540 -2.94 -12.36 -2.89
N GLU A 541 -3.74 -12.31 -1.83
CA GLU A 541 -3.62 -11.30 -0.78
C GLU A 541 -4.36 -11.77 0.47
N LEU A 542 -3.71 -11.66 1.64
CA LEU A 542 -4.36 -11.67 2.95
C LEU A 542 -4.03 -10.35 3.62
N HIS A 543 -5.06 -9.58 3.97
CA HIS A 543 -4.89 -8.29 4.62
C HIS A 543 -5.82 -8.18 5.83
N VAL A 544 -5.25 -7.90 6.99
CA VAL A 544 -5.99 -7.62 8.22
C VAL A 544 -5.64 -6.22 8.64
N TYR A 545 -6.66 -5.37 8.79
CA TYR A 545 -6.47 -4.03 9.31
C TYR A 545 -6.24 -4.15 10.81
N GLY A 546 -5.00 -3.88 11.24
CA GLY A 546 -4.62 -4.00 12.64
C GLY A 546 -5.17 -2.87 13.51
N ASP A 547 -4.85 -2.96 14.80
CA ASP A 547 -5.00 -1.87 15.76
C ASP A 547 -4.01 -0.75 15.46
N THR A 548 -4.21 -0.04 14.35
CA THR A 548 -3.82 1.36 14.42
C THR A 548 -4.78 1.97 15.42
N VAL A 549 -4.22 2.30 16.58
CA VAL A 549 -4.71 3.39 17.41
C VAL A 549 -5.28 4.44 16.46
N ALA A 550 -6.61 4.57 16.45
CA ALA A 550 -7.30 5.47 15.55
C ALA A 550 -6.56 6.80 15.58
N VAL A 551 -6.47 7.48 14.44
CA VAL A 551 -5.78 8.77 14.36
C VAL A 551 -6.24 9.65 15.54
N ASN A 552 -5.32 9.85 16.49
CA ASN A 552 -5.44 10.58 17.76
C ASN A 552 -5.86 9.81 19.04
N THR A 553 -6.37 8.58 19.06
CA THR A 553 -6.73 7.94 20.35
C THR A 553 -5.50 7.50 21.16
N TYR A 554 -5.61 7.43 22.49
CA TYR A 554 -4.67 6.67 23.32
C TYR A 554 -5.51 5.75 24.19
N GLY A 555 -5.52 4.48 23.82
CA GLY A 555 -6.19 3.45 24.58
C GLY A 555 -5.54 2.13 24.24
N LYS A 556 -5.14 1.36 25.26
CA LYS A 556 -4.80 -0.06 25.15
C LYS A 556 -6.04 -0.93 24.87
N HIS A 557 -7.08 -0.37 24.27
CA HIS A 557 -8.11 -1.15 23.60
C HIS A 557 -7.59 -1.42 22.20
N GLY A 558 -6.53 -2.24 22.14
CA GLY A 558 -6.32 -3.06 20.96
C GLY A 558 -7.62 -3.83 20.78
N CYS A 559 -8.30 -3.56 19.68
CA CYS A 559 -9.58 -4.16 19.43
C CYS A 559 -9.42 -5.68 19.43
N GLN A 560 -10.43 -6.34 19.99
CA GLN A 560 -10.52 -7.75 20.38
C GLN A 560 -10.49 -8.72 19.18
N HIS A 561 -9.69 -8.46 18.17
CA HIS A 561 -9.73 -9.12 16.86
C HIS A 561 -8.53 -10.05 16.60
N ASN A 562 -7.93 -10.57 17.67
CA ASN A 562 -6.94 -11.64 17.58
C ASN A 562 -7.58 -12.86 16.89
N GLY A 563 -7.10 -13.18 15.68
CA GLY A 563 -7.52 -14.37 14.96
C GLY A 563 -8.29 -14.14 13.66
N ILE A 564 -8.63 -12.90 13.27
CA ILE A 564 -9.28 -12.63 11.97
C ILE A 564 -8.49 -13.24 10.81
N GLY A 565 -7.18 -12.99 10.75
CA GLY A 565 -6.34 -13.53 9.67
C GLY A 565 -6.32 -15.06 9.65
N LYS A 566 -6.35 -15.70 10.83
CA LYS A 566 -6.45 -17.17 10.93
C LYS A 566 -7.80 -17.64 10.40
N GLY A 567 -8.89 -16.98 10.77
CA GLY A 567 -10.24 -17.32 10.33
C GLY A 567 -10.43 -17.13 8.83
N LEU A 568 -9.95 -16.03 8.25
CA LEU A 568 -9.95 -15.79 6.81
C LEU A 568 -9.19 -16.88 6.06
N LEU A 569 -8.00 -17.25 6.55
CA LEU A 569 -7.20 -18.31 5.95
C LEU A 569 -7.90 -19.67 6.04
N SER A 570 -8.48 -20.02 7.20
CA SER A 570 -9.31 -21.22 7.35
C SER A 570 -10.51 -21.25 6.40
N TYR A 571 -11.14 -20.11 6.16
CA TYR A 571 -12.25 -20.00 5.21
C TYR A 571 -11.79 -20.25 3.77
N ALA A 572 -10.63 -19.71 3.39
CA ALA A 572 -10.04 -19.96 2.08
C ALA A 572 -9.61 -21.43 1.90
N GLU A 573 -9.03 -22.05 2.93
CA GLU A 573 -8.70 -23.48 2.93
C GLU A 573 -9.96 -24.34 2.74
N ARG A 574 -11.03 -24.03 3.48
CA ARG A 574 -12.33 -24.69 3.36
C ARG A 574 -12.90 -24.58 1.94
N ILE A 575 -12.99 -23.37 1.39
CA ILE A 575 -13.51 -23.15 0.02
C ILE A 575 -12.65 -23.89 -1.01
N THR A 576 -11.33 -23.97 -0.80
CA THR A 576 -10.42 -24.75 -1.66
C THR A 576 -10.76 -26.25 -1.63
N MET A 577 -10.93 -26.82 -0.43
CA MET A 577 -11.32 -28.23 -0.26
C MET A 577 -12.72 -28.53 -0.83
N GLU A 578 -13.68 -27.62 -0.62
CA GLU A 578 -15.04 -27.70 -1.17
C GLU A 578 -15.05 -27.69 -2.71
N ASN A 579 -13.98 -27.19 -3.37
CA ASN A 579 -13.81 -27.25 -4.82
C ASN A 579 -12.98 -28.46 -5.28
N GLY A 580 -12.70 -29.41 -4.38
CA GLY A 580 -11.98 -30.65 -4.69
C GLY A 580 -10.49 -30.43 -4.98
N LEU A 581 -9.90 -29.34 -4.49
CA LEU A 581 -8.48 -29.04 -4.65
C LEU A 581 -7.73 -29.51 -3.39
N TYR A 582 -6.61 -30.20 -3.61
CA TYR A 582 -5.83 -30.87 -2.55
C TYR A 582 -4.74 -30.00 -1.92
N GLY A 583 -4.68 -28.72 -2.28
CA GLY A 583 -3.71 -27.83 -1.69
C GLY A 583 -3.99 -26.37 -2.00
N ILE A 584 -3.31 -25.51 -1.26
CA ILE A 584 -3.40 -24.06 -1.35
C ILE A 584 -1.99 -23.47 -1.37
N ALA A 585 -1.80 -22.41 -2.15
CA ALA A 585 -0.55 -21.67 -2.26
C ALA A 585 -0.81 -20.18 -2.02
N VAL A 586 0.14 -19.50 -1.38
CA VAL A 586 0.03 -18.10 -0.99
C VAL A 586 1.24 -17.33 -1.51
N ILE A 587 0.99 -16.22 -2.21
CA ILE A 587 2.05 -15.22 -2.44
C ILE A 587 2.25 -14.45 -1.13
N SER A 588 3.46 -14.55 -0.57
CA SER A 588 3.82 -13.90 0.68
C SER A 588 4.94 -12.91 0.43
N GLY A 589 4.90 -11.78 1.15
CA GLY A 589 6.12 -11.00 1.36
C GLY A 589 7.11 -11.78 2.20
N GLU A 590 8.39 -11.49 2.01
CA GLU A 590 9.50 -12.21 2.65
C GLU A 590 9.44 -12.09 4.17
N GLY A 591 9.22 -10.87 4.67
CA GLY A 591 9.14 -10.60 6.11
C GLY A 591 7.86 -11.08 6.81
N VAL A 592 6.98 -11.83 6.15
CA VAL A 592 5.75 -12.40 6.78
C VAL A 592 5.60 -13.91 6.58
N LYS A 593 6.60 -14.61 6.04
CA LYS A 593 6.52 -16.07 5.82
C LYS A 593 6.33 -16.87 7.11
N GLU A 594 6.98 -16.46 8.20
CA GLU A 594 6.87 -17.10 9.53
C GLU A 594 5.41 -17.16 10.04
N TYR A 595 4.56 -16.19 9.65
CA TYR A 595 3.13 -16.20 9.96
C TYR A 595 2.43 -17.45 9.39
N TYR A 596 2.78 -17.84 8.17
CA TYR A 596 2.20 -19.00 7.49
C TYR A 596 2.85 -20.30 7.96
N GLU A 597 4.15 -20.31 8.24
CA GLU A 597 4.87 -21.49 8.77
C GLU A 597 4.27 -21.98 10.10
N LYS A 598 3.98 -21.05 11.01
CA LYS A 598 3.28 -21.32 12.28
C LYS A 598 1.89 -21.96 12.09
N ARG A 599 1.34 -21.96 10.87
CA ARG A 599 0.03 -22.50 10.49
C ARG A 599 0.12 -23.73 9.57
N GLY A 600 1.32 -24.30 9.45
CA GLY A 600 1.57 -25.54 8.71
C GLY A 600 1.84 -25.35 7.22
N TYR A 601 2.12 -24.12 6.77
CA TYR A 601 2.61 -23.88 5.41
C TYR A 601 4.13 -24.09 5.35
N LYS A 602 4.63 -24.42 4.17
CA LYS A 602 6.07 -24.54 3.89
C LYS A 602 6.42 -23.68 2.67
N GLU A 603 7.62 -23.11 2.69
CA GLU A 603 8.11 -22.37 1.53
C GLU A 603 8.54 -23.32 0.41
N VAL A 604 7.98 -23.13 -0.79
CA VAL A 604 8.33 -23.84 -2.03
C VAL A 604 8.27 -22.85 -3.20
N ASP A 605 9.34 -22.74 -3.99
CA ASP A 605 9.44 -21.85 -5.15
C ASP A 605 9.00 -20.40 -4.88
N THR A 606 9.40 -19.84 -3.72
CA THR A 606 9.03 -18.50 -3.19
C THR A 606 7.58 -18.35 -2.69
N PHE A 607 6.75 -19.39 -2.76
CA PHE A 607 5.36 -19.38 -2.27
C PHE A 607 5.23 -20.12 -0.95
N MET A 608 4.24 -19.76 -0.14
CA MET A 608 3.87 -20.53 1.05
C MET A 608 2.79 -21.53 0.66
N VAL A 609 3.06 -22.82 0.85
CA VAL A 609 2.23 -23.91 0.35
C VAL A 609 1.76 -24.80 1.48
N LYS A 610 0.50 -25.24 1.40
CA LYS A 610 -0.07 -26.24 2.31
C LYS A 610 -0.87 -27.26 1.53
N ASP A 611 -0.57 -28.53 1.76
CA ASP A 611 -1.32 -29.66 1.23
C ASP A 611 -2.42 -30.08 2.21
N PHE A 612 -3.51 -30.60 1.67
CA PHE A 612 -4.63 -31.11 2.44
C PHE A 612 -4.67 -32.64 2.34
N TRP A 613 -5.06 -33.28 3.44
CA TRP A 613 -5.27 -34.73 3.43
C TRP A 613 -6.46 -35.09 2.54
N PHE A 614 -6.30 -36.15 1.76
CA PHE A 614 -7.33 -36.65 0.84
C PHE A 614 -8.70 -36.81 1.51
N VAL A 615 -8.72 -37.30 2.75
CA VAL A 615 -9.95 -37.53 3.53
C VAL A 615 -10.71 -36.22 3.77
N TYR A 616 -10.03 -35.14 4.16
CA TYR A 616 -10.69 -33.85 4.41
C TYR A 616 -11.25 -33.23 3.12
N VAL A 617 -10.49 -33.30 2.02
CA VAL A 617 -10.93 -32.77 0.73
C VAL A 617 -12.20 -33.47 0.28
N ASN A 618 -12.22 -34.80 0.30
CA ASN A 618 -13.40 -35.57 -0.08
C ASN A 618 -14.59 -35.27 0.83
N TYR A 619 -14.37 -35.19 2.16
CA TYR A 619 -15.43 -34.81 3.09
C TYR A 619 -16.08 -33.47 2.73
N TYR A 620 -15.28 -32.40 2.60
CA TYR A 620 -15.83 -31.07 2.27
C TYR A 620 -16.44 -31.01 0.87
N TYR A 621 -15.85 -31.70 -0.11
CA TYR A 621 -16.38 -31.78 -1.46
C TYR A 621 -17.76 -32.45 -1.48
N TYR A 622 -17.91 -33.64 -0.88
CA TYR A 622 -19.19 -34.35 -0.84
C TYR A 622 -20.24 -33.61 -0.01
N VAL A 623 -19.85 -32.97 1.10
CA VAL A 623 -20.76 -32.12 1.87
C VAL A 623 -21.30 -30.97 1.01
N ARG A 624 -20.45 -30.29 0.23
CA ARG A 624 -20.92 -29.23 -0.67
C ARG A 624 -21.84 -29.76 -1.78
N VAL A 625 -21.48 -30.88 -2.40
CA VAL A 625 -22.33 -31.53 -3.42
C VAL A 625 -23.70 -31.88 -2.84
N PHE A 626 -23.73 -32.41 -1.61
CA PHE A 626 -24.96 -32.73 -0.88
C PHE A 626 -25.80 -31.48 -0.59
N LEU A 627 -25.21 -30.41 -0.07
CA LEU A 627 -25.94 -29.16 0.20
C LEU A 627 -26.53 -28.54 -1.07
N ASN A 628 -25.75 -28.49 -2.16
CA ASN A 628 -26.26 -28.01 -3.45
C ASN A 628 -27.42 -28.87 -3.98
N PHE A 629 -27.37 -30.19 -3.75
CA PHE A 629 -28.44 -31.10 -4.15
C PHE A 629 -29.74 -30.86 -3.35
N ILE A 630 -29.63 -30.55 -2.05
CA ILE A 630 -30.77 -30.19 -1.20
C ILE A 630 -31.40 -28.88 -1.67
N ASP A 631 -30.58 -27.86 -1.90
CA ASP A 631 -31.05 -26.53 -2.33
C ASP A 631 -31.73 -26.59 -3.71
N TYR A 632 -31.24 -27.46 -4.62
CA TYR A 632 -31.80 -27.60 -5.97
C TYR A 632 -33.13 -28.37 -5.99
N ASN A 633 -33.33 -29.35 -5.11
CA ASN A 633 -34.46 -30.29 -5.23
C ASN A 633 -35.58 -30.08 -4.20
N GLY A 634 -35.52 -29.05 -3.35
CA GLY A 634 -36.61 -28.70 -2.44
C GLY A 634 -37.17 -29.89 -1.64
N TYR A 635 -36.54 -30.23 -0.51
CA TYR A 635 -37.02 -31.21 0.47
C TYR A 635 -37.51 -32.56 -0.09
N ASN A 636 -36.60 -33.39 -0.60
CA ASN A 636 -36.89 -34.82 -0.76
C ASN A 636 -36.21 -35.64 0.36
N MET A 637 -36.96 -35.86 1.46
CA MET A 637 -36.50 -36.51 2.71
C MET A 637 -35.86 -37.89 2.51
N HIS A 638 -36.28 -38.65 1.49
CA HIS A 638 -35.74 -39.99 1.22
C HIS A 638 -34.30 -39.96 0.68
N VAL A 639 -33.98 -38.97 -0.15
CA VAL A 639 -32.60 -38.79 -0.65
C VAL A 639 -31.70 -38.25 0.47
N LEU A 640 -32.26 -37.42 1.35
CA LEU A 640 -31.60 -36.93 2.55
C LEU A 640 -31.14 -38.08 3.47
N CYS A 641 -32.01 -39.06 3.72
CA CYS A 641 -31.69 -40.22 4.56
C CYS A 641 -30.63 -41.15 3.93
N VAL A 642 -30.71 -41.42 2.62
CA VAL A 642 -29.74 -42.30 1.93
C VAL A 642 -28.35 -41.66 1.86
N LEU A 643 -28.28 -40.34 1.64
CA LEU A 643 -27.00 -39.62 1.61
C LEU A 643 -26.44 -39.34 3.01
N CYS A 644 -27.28 -39.09 4.02
CA CYS A 644 -26.84 -39.05 5.43
C CYS A 644 -26.26 -40.41 5.85
N LEU A 645 -26.85 -41.52 5.41
CA LEU A 645 -26.29 -42.85 5.63
C LEU A 645 -24.96 -43.03 4.92
N LEU A 646 -24.73 -42.44 3.75
CA LEU A 646 -23.41 -42.45 3.10
C LEU A 646 -22.38 -41.59 3.85
N VAL A 647 -22.73 -40.38 4.27
CA VAL A 647 -21.83 -39.53 5.09
C VAL A 647 -21.50 -40.20 6.43
N LEU A 648 -22.48 -40.84 7.07
CA LEU A 648 -22.27 -41.64 8.29
C LEU A 648 -21.53 -42.94 8.01
N TYR A 649 -21.73 -43.60 6.87
CA TYR A 649 -21.03 -44.83 6.50
C TYR A 649 -19.55 -44.57 6.23
N TYR A 650 -19.23 -43.51 5.48
CA TYR A 650 -17.85 -43.05 5.33
C TYR A 650 -17.32 -42.58 6.70
N GLY A 651 -18.06 -41.75 7.44
CA GLY A 651 -17.67 -41.28 8.78
C GLY A 651 -17.43 -42.38 9.82
N SER A 652 -18.19 -43.48 9.78
CA SER A 652 -18.09 -44.60 10.72
C SER A 652 -17.05 -45.65 10.31
N ALA A 653 -16.83 -45.85 9.00
CA ALA A 653 -15.67 -46.60 8.52
C ALA A 653 -14.35 -45.96 8.98
N TYR A 654 -14.32 -44.64 9.20
CA TYR A 654 -13.15 -43.93 9.75
C TYR A 654 -12.95 -44.12 11.26
N TYR A 655 -14.00 -44.31 12.06
CA TYR A 655 -13.83 -44.56 13.49
C TYR A 655 -13.13 -45.92 13.75
N LEU A 656 -13.29 -46.88 12.84
CA LEU A 656 -12.63 -48.19 12.90
C LEU A 656 -11.16 -48.18 12.43
N CYS A 657 -10.75 -47.23 11.58
CA CYS A 657 -9.34 -47.05 11.21
C CYS A 657 -8.54 -46.21 12.23
N PHE A 658 -9.20 -45.42 13.08
CA PHE A 658 -8.55 -44.61 14.11
C PHE A 658 -8.29 -45.36 15.43
N VAL A 659 -8.86 -46.55 15.59
CA VAL A 659 -8.68 -47.43 16.76
C VAL A 659 -7.60 -48.51 16.51
N LYS A 660 -6.77 -48.36 15.46
CA LYS A 660 -5.59 -49.20 15.24
C LYS A 660 -4.33 -48.41 15.03
#